data_AF-A0AA43CM48-F1
#
_entry.id   AF-A0AA43CM48-F1
#
_cell.length_a   1.000
_cell.length_b   1.000
_cell.length_c   1.000
_cell.angle_alpha   90.00
_cell.angle_beta   90.00
_cell.angle_gamma   90.00
#
_symmetry.space_group_name_H-M   'P 1'
#
loop_
_entity.id
_entity.type
_entity.pdbx_description
1 polymer ?
#
loop_
_entity_poly.entity_id
_entity_poly.type
_entity_poly.pdbx_seq_one_letter_code
_entity_poly.pdbx_strand_id
1 'polypeptide(L)'
;MTINRQLINSLALTLLILFAGFVGWADEGTEGGSLLDTVIATGPEGSIYAEIGKMASQLSQNSNVNVRDSITNGSQQNLRMLDSGKVRFALTQQDALVEHLRHDSESTIQVIKPIFEEYLHILVRSQFNIQRASQFRDLRIFPGLPGSGTKSTTQGLFNTLGISSGQYTHREDVSLDEVEGLFRADELDVATYVDGLGNDLVKDLMRARVAHLYSLDHDARKQITIGRSKDKRTGIYIRSIPARTYANQSSDIHAISVPVLLVTTRNEDSALVSGVVTLINAATAELENRDSSDYSGLFSRFQSTQSLDNFSIYGNGIYMPPPSTFFTPINIVLAVAFVTLIILSFRFRLRLFRFFRSHPARGLGVIAIMLALACSYGAYLAEHEINAAFSNFFESVYSVVIYIVSGMENRVPVTGVGRLFCLSALVLGPLMIALITGLFASSFIIHFMEAGMPKQLSDHFVIANWNSRALAVIEQLRSPILEHSVIAVVSDDPGIDFKELNRQFQKRRSEGFEDVYFCPGDPGAKMSLLNANVEKSDAIIVLADDREQSSDEKTLRTVFVLKEIAEDNDVELDVVVELRNVANVKVITELRRSFPGTLDFVASSNIRTMLLAQCALNRGLSDVYRQLLTPTGDTCELYTVKIPDSVTGASFRKYRVACTDVTTKDGVIPIGIGRRVKGRIQFKINPLPMLSNKKENPFHTLQKDDMLLVIAYDPPKTKDLPSSVKPSV
;
A
#
# COMPACT_ATOMS: atom_id res chain seq x y z
N MET A 1 -4.00 -16.63 19.64
CA MET A 1 -4.58 -15.87 18.52
C MET A 1 -4.25 -16.60 17.23
N THR A 2 -4.97 -17.68 16.95
CA THR A 2 -4.78 -18.53 15.77
C THR A 2 -5.26 -17.77 14.54
N ILE A 3 -4.34 -17.12 13.83
CA ILE A 3 -4.64 -16.56 12.52
C ILE A 3 -4.84 -17.77 11.59
N ASN A 4 -6.11 -18.07 11.31
CA ASN A 4 -6.53 -19.20 10.51
C ASN A 4 -5.77 -19.19 9.16
N ARG A 5 -4.96 -20.23 8.91
CA ARG A 5 -4.12 -20.37 7.70
C ARG A 5 -4.96 -20.33 6.42
N GLN A 6 -6.21 -20.80 6.49
CA GLN A 6 -7.18 -20.64 5.40
C GLN A 6 -7.50 -19.19 5.11
N LEU A 7 -7.44 -18.31 6.12
CA LEU A 7 -7.68 -16.88 6.00
C LEU A 7 -6.48 -16.12 5.43
N ILE A 8 -5.25 -16.54 5.74
CA ILE A 8 -4.03 -15.99 5.12
C ILE A 8 -3.94 -16.45 3.67
N ASN A 9 -4.19 -17.73 3.41
CA ASN A 9 -4.19 -18.26 2.06
C ASN A 9 -5.37 -17.70 1.25
N SER A 10 -6.53 -17.46 1.85
CA SER A 10 -7.63 -16.79 1.16
C SER A 10 -7.34 -15.30 0.94
N LEU A 11 -6.69 -14.59 1.86
CA LEU A 11 -6.27 -13.20 1.62
C LEU A 11 -5.18 -13.11 0.56
N ALA A 12 -4.21 -14.02 0.57
CA ALA A 12 -3.15 -14.10 -0.42
C ALA A 12 -3.73 -14.48 -1.79
N LEU A 13 -4.67 -15.43 -1.84
CA LEU A 13 -5.38 -15.79 -3.07
C LEU A 13 -6.31 -14.66 -3.52
N THR A 14 -6.94 -13.91 -2.61
CA THR A 14 -7.78 -12.76 -2.96
C THR A 14 -6.92 -11.60 -3.45
N LEU A 15 -5.77 -11.33 -2.83
CA LEU A 15 -4.79 -10.36 -3.29
C LEU A 15 -4.15 -10.80 -4.61
N LEU A 16 -3.92 -12.09 -4.83
CA LEU A 16 -3.38 -12.64 -6.07
C LEU A 16 -4.42 -12.71 -7.18
N ILE A 17 -5.71 -12.89 -6.87
CA ILE A 17 -6.84 -12.77 -7.81
C ILE A 17 -7.13 -11.29 -8.10
N LEU A 18 -7.01 -10.40 -7.11
CA LEU A 18 -7.09 -8.96 -7.32
C LEU A 18 -5.90 -8.47 -8.13
N PHE A 19 -4.70 -9.03 -7.92
CA PHE A 19 -3.48 -8.70 -8.68
C PHE A 19 -3.48 -9.34 -10.08
N ALA A 20 -3.94 -10.58 -10.23
CA ALA A 20 -4.12 -11.23 -11.53
C ALA A 20 -5.34 -10.66 -12.29
N GLY A 21 -6.35 -10.16 -11.58
CA GLY A 21 -7.41 -9.33 -12.14
C GLY A 21 -6.88 -7.95 -12.54
N PHE A 22 -5.95 -7.37 -11.78
CA PHE A 22 -5.27 -6.10 -12.13
C PHE A 22 -4.31 -6.26 -13.32
N VAL A 23 -3.64 -7.41 -13.46
CA VAL A 23 -2.74 -7.75 -14.58
C VAL A 23 -3.51 -8.26 -15.80
N GLY A 24 -4.59 -9.03 -15.60
CA GLY A 24 -5.47 -9.49 -16.69
C GLY A 24 -6.36 -8.39 -17.26
N TRP A 25 -6.78 -7.42 -16.44
CA TRP A 25 -7.50 -6.23 -16.90
C TRP A 25 -6.57 -5.15 -17.48
N ALA A 26 -5.26 -5.24 -17.22
CA ALA A 26 -4.24 -4.48 -17.94
C ALA A 26 -3.92 -5.06 -19.33
N ASP A 27 -4.40 -6.29 -19.64
CA ASP A 27 -4.13 -6.97 -20.91
C ASP A 27 -5.40 -7.25 -21.75
N GLU A 28 -6.60 -7.13 -21.18
CA GLU A 28 -7.86 -7.12 -21.94
C GLU A 28 -8.26 -5.70 -22.35
N GLY A 29 -7.56 -5.20 -23.37
CA GLY A 29 -7.86 -3.93 -24.01
C GLY A 29 -7.01 -3.61 -25.24
N THR A 30 -6.40 -4.62 -25.87
CA THR A 30 -5.87 -4.52 -27.23
C THR A 30 -6.57 -5.52 -28.16
N GLU A 31 -7.91 -5.57 -28.07
CA GLU A 31 -8.65 -5.91 -29.28
C GLU A 31 -8.40 -4.79 -30.29
N GLY A 32 -7.96 -5.14 -31.49
CA GLY A 32 -7.60 -4.22 -32.56
C GLY A 32 -8.75 -3.25 -32.85
N GLY A 33 -8.72 -2.10 -32.18
CA GLY A 33 -9.57 -0.97 -32.47
C GLY A 33 -9.21 -0.50 -33.87
N SER A 34 -10.20 -0.48 -34.75
CA SER A 34 -10.08 0.16 -36.07
C SER A 34 -9.42 1.52 -35.90
N LEU A 35 -8.32 1.78 -36.62
CA LEU A 35 -7.70 3.10 -36.71
C LEU A 35 -8.78 4.16 -36.89
N LEU A 36 -8.87 5.09 -35.95
CA LEU A 36 -9.84 6.17 -36.02
C LEU A 36 -9.26 7.28 -36.91
N ASP A 37 -9.64 7.28 -38.18
CA ASP A 37 -9.24 8.29 -39.14
C ASP A 37 -10.02 9.60 -38.94
N THR A 38 -9.31 10.72 -38.99
CA THR A 38 -9.91 12.06 -38.91
C THR A 38 -9.16 13.10 -39.72
N VAL A 39 -9.84 14.19 -40.04
CA VAL A 39 -9.28 15.36 -40.74
C VAL A 39 -9.52 16.61 -39.89
N ILE A 40 -8.47 17.41 -39.72
CA ILE A 40 -8.51 18.69 -39.01
C ILE A 40 -8.34 19.82 -40.01
N ALA A 41 -9.32 20.74 -40.09
CA ALA A 41 -9.15 21.97 -40.86
C ALA A 41 -8.23 22.94 -40.10
N THR A 42 -7.16 23.37 -40.76
CA THR A 42 -6.08 24.13 -40.15
C THR A 42 -6.06 25.56 -40.70
N GLY A 43 -5.06 25.95 -41.46
CA GLY A 43 -4.94 27.29 -42.01
C GLY A 43 -4.10 27.27 -43.28
N PRO A 44 -3.77 28.45 -43.83
CA PRO A 44 -2.96 28.54 -45.04
C PRO A 44 -1.56 28.00 -44.78
N GLU A 45 -0.88 27.58 -45.83
CA GLU A 45 0.50 27.12 -45.74
C GLU A 45 1.39 28.18 -45.10
N GLY A 46 2.30 27.76 -44.22
CA GLY A 46 3.16 28.65 -43.43
C GLY A 46 2.49 29.26 -42.19
N SER A 47 1.18 29.10 -41.99
CA SER A 47 0.51 29.53 -40.75
C SER A 47 0.79 28.57 -39.59
N ILE A 48 0.73 29.10 -38.36
CA ILE A 48 0.82 28.28 -37.14
C ILE A 48 -0.27 27.20 -37.07
N TYR A 49 -1.46 27.43 -37.64
CA TYR A 49 -2.50 26.40 -37.70
C TYR A 49 -2.06 25.21 -38.55
N ALA A 50 -1.45 25.49 -39.71
CA ALA A 50 -0.93 24.45 -40.60
C ALA A 50 0.23 23.68 -39.94
N GLU A 51 1.14 24.38 -39.24
CA GLU A 51 2.24 23.73 -38.51
C GLU A 51 1.75 22.84 -37.37
N ILE A 52 0.74 23.26 -36.60
CA ILE A 52 0.08 22.41 -35.59
C ILE A 52 -0.53 21.17 -36.24
N GLY A 53 -1.21 21.33 -37.37
CA GLY A 53 -1.81 20.22 -38.11
C GLY A 53 -0.80 19.22 -38.63
N LYS A 54 0.24 19.69 -39.31
CA LYS A 54 1.33 18.85 -39.84
C LYS A 54 2.01 18.08 -38.71
N MET A 55 2.31 18.75 -37.60
CA MET A 55 2.94 18.11 -36.44
C MET A 55 2.01 17.05 -35.82
N ALA A 56 0.72 17.38 -35.64
CA ALA A 56 -0.25 16.42 -35.13
C ALA A 56 -0.39 15.20 -36.06
N SER A 57 -0.37 15.41 -37.38
CA SER A 57 -0.39 14.34 -38.38
C SER A 57 0.85 13.44 -38.28
N GLN A 58 2.05 14.04 -38.16
CA GLN A 58 3.31 13.29 -37.96
C GLN A 58 3.29 12.45 -36.69
N LEU A 59 2.87 13.03 -35.57
CA LEU A 59 2.78 12.33 -34.28
C LEU A 59 1.71 11.23 -34.27
N SER A 60 0.67 11.38 -35.11
CA SER A 60 -0.43 10.42 -35.18
C SER A 60 -0.04 9.04 -35.74
N GLN A 61 1.08 8.95 -36.46
CA GLN A 61 1.57 7.72 -37.11
C GLN A 61 1.83 6.55 -36.12
N ASN A 62 2.10 6.87 -34.85
CA ASN A 62 2.35 5.90 -33.79
C ASN A 62 1.19 5.81 -32.77
N SER A 63 -0.02 6.24 -33.15
CA SER A 63 -1.17 6.32 -32.26
C SER A 63 -2.42 5.63 -32.85
N ASN A 64 -3.39 5.33 -32.00
CA ASN A 64 -4.66 4.70 -32.41
C ASN A 64 -5.62 5.66 -33.15
N VAL A 65 -5.24 6.94 -33.31
CA VAL A 65 -5.97 7.95 -34.06
C VAL A 65 -5.06 8.44 -35.19
N ASN A 66 -5.52 8.38 -36.43
CA ASN A 66 -4.76 8.89 -37.57
C ASN A 66 -5.32 10.27 -37.96
N VAL A 67 -4.49 11.30 -37.79
CA VAL A 67 -4.86 12.69 -38.06
C VAL A 67 -4.28 13.11 -39.40
N ARG A 68 -5.13 13.64 -40.28
CA ARG A 68 -4.69 14.36 -41.48
C ARG A 68 -5.01 15.84 -41.34
N ASP A 69 -4.05 16.69 -41.65
CA ASP A 69 -4.32 18.12 -41.76
C ASP A 69 -4.97 18.46 -43.10
N SER A 70 -5.79 19.50 -43.11
CA SER A 70 -6.38 20.07 -44.31
C SER A 70 -6.09 21.57 -44.33
N ILE A 71 -5.20 21.99 -45.22
CA ILE A 71 -4.89 23.39 -45.49
C ILE A 71 -6.16 24.12 -45.98
N THR A 72 -6.39 25.32 -45.46
CA THR A 72 -7.56 26.16 -45.76
C THR A 72 -7.17 27.65 -45.81
N ASN A 73 -8.12 28.53 -46.10
CA ASN A 73 -7.93 29.98 -46.00
C ASN A 73 -8.14 30.53 -44.57
N GLY A 74 -8.32 29.65 -43.56
CA GLY A 74 -8.41 30.01 -42.14
C GLY A 74 -9.80 29.89 -41.50
N SER A 75 -9.98 30.54 -40.35
CA SER A 75 -11.07 30.32 -39.37
C SER A 75 -12.48 30.20 -39.97
N GLN A 76 -12.92 31.12 -40.84
CA GLN A 76 -14.28 31.05 -41.38
C GLN A 76 -14.48 29.85 -42.33
N GLN A 77 -13.47 29.51 -43.12
CA GLN A 77 -13.55 28.34 -43.99
C GLN A 77 -13.57 27.06 -43.15
N ASN A 78 -12.79 27.01 -42.07
CA ASN A 78 -12.75 25.86 -41.18
C ASN A 78 -14.09 25.57 -40.53
N LEU A 79 -14.76 26.62 -40.04
CA LEU A 79 -16.10 26.50 -39.46
C LEU A 79 -17.12 25.97 -40.48
N ARG A 80 -17.10 26.50 -41.72
CA ARG A 80 -17.96 25.98 -42.81
C ARG A 80 -17.63 24.54 -43.19
N MET A 81 -16.36 24.15 -43.19
CA MET A 81 -15.95 22.77 -43.47
C MET A 81 -16.37 21.82 -42.35
N LEU A 82 -16.38 22.29 -41.09
CA LEU A 82 -16.84 21.54 -39.94
C LEU A 82 -18.37 21.33 -39.97
N ASP A 83 -19.14 22.40 -40.19
CA ASP A 83 -20.61 22.29 -40.27
C ASP A 83 -21.08 21.45 -41.47
N SER A 84 -20.36 21.51 -42.60
CA SER A 84 -20.67 20.67 -43.76
C SER A 84 -20.19 19.22 -43.62
N GLY A 85 -19.55 18.85 -42.49
CA GLY A 85 -19.03 17.52 -42.23
C GLY A 85 -17.84 17.12 -43.11
N LYS A 86 -17.21 18.06 -43.81
CA LYS A 86 -16.00 17.81 -44.63
C LYS A 86 -14.77 17.53 -43.77
N VAL A 87 -14.77 18.08 -42.55
CA VAL A 87 -13.78 17.79 -41.50
C VAL A 87 -14.53 17.51 -40.19
N ARG A 88 -13.85 16.84 -39.27
CA ARG A 88 -14.41 16.48 -37.95
C ARG A 88 -13.92 17.41 -36.84
N PHE A 89 -12.79 18.07 -37.07
CA PHE A 89 -12.22 19.05 -36.16
C PHE A 89 -11.73 20.26 -36.95
N ALA A 90 -11.65 21.40 -36.29
CA ALA A 90 -11.14 22.64 -36.86
C ALA A 90 -10.40 23.47 -35.82
N LEU A 91 -9.35 24.17 -36.28
CA LEU A 91 -8.78 25.30 -35.55
C LEU A 91 -9.51 26.58 -35.99
N THR A 92 -9.93 27.42 -35.05
CA THR A 92 -10.65 28.65 -35.37
C THR A 92 -10.38 29.73 -34.34
N GLN A 93 -10.42 30.98 -34.75
CA GLN A 93 -10.49 32.10 -33.82
C GLN A 93 -11.85 32.16 -33.13
N GLN A 94 -11.85 32.64 -31.88
CA GLN A 94 -13.06 32.77 -31.08
C GLN A 94 -14.07 33.78 -31.63
N ASP A 95 -13.61 34.92 -32.15
CA ASP A 95 -14.47 35.94 -32.75
C ASP A 95 -15.15 35.46 -34.05
N ALA A 96 -14.42 34.71 -34.87
CA ALA A 96 -14.94 34.05 -36.06
C ALA A 96 -16.01 33.01 -35.71
N LEU A 97 -15.80 32.20 -34.67
CA LEU A 97 -16.80 31.26 -34.16
C LEU A 97 -18.06 31.97 -33.69
N VAL A 98 -17.91 33.05 -32.91
CA VAL A 98 -19.05 33.84 -32.43
C VAL A 98 -19.85 34.38 -33.60
N GLU A 99 -19.19 34.98 -34.58
CA GLU A 99 -19.86 35.58 -35.73
C GLU A 99 -20.58 34.53 -36.57
N HIS A 100 -19.98 33.34 -36.70
CA HIS A 100 -20.58 32.19 -37.36
C HIS A 100 -21.85 31.72 -36.63
N LEU A 101 -21.78 31.53 -35.30
CA LEU A 101 -22.94 31.14 -34.48
C LEU A 101 -24.04 32.22 -34.41
N ARG A 102 -23.71 33.50 -34.65
CA ARG A 102 -24.72 34.56 -34.80
C ARG A 102 -25.52 34.42 -36.08
N HIS A 103 -24.89 33.93 -37.16
CA HIS A 103 -25.51 33.76 -38.47
C HIS A 103 -26.20 32.39 -38.63
N ASP A 104 -25.72 31.38 -37.90
CA ASP A 104 -26.29 30.04 -37.89
C ASP A 104 -26.54 29.56 -36.45
N SER A 105 -27.76 29.77 -35.97
CA SER A 105 -28.17 29.37 -34.62
C SER A 105 -28.38 27.86 -34.46
N GLU A 106 -28.45 27.11 -35.56
CA GLU A 106 -28.62 25.65 -35.56
C GLU A 106 -27.28 24.90 -35.65
N SER A 107 -26.16 25.62 -35.75
CA SER A 107 -24.83 25.02 -35.80
C SER A 107 -24.60 24.10 -34.60
N THR A 108 -24.04 22.92 -34.88
CA THR A 108 -23.75 21.90 -33.87
C THR A 108 -22.33 22.01 -33.30
N ILE A 109 -21.60 23.06 -33.69
CA ILE A 109 -20.21 23.26 -33.31
C ILE A 109 -20.08 23.44 -31.79
N GLN A 110 -19.10 22.75 -31.23
CA GLN A 110 -18.70 22.82 -29.83
C GLN A 110 -17.21 23.12 -29.73
N VAL A 111 -16.83 23.92 -28.72
CA VAL A 111 -15.43 24.15 -28.40
C VAL A 111 -14.92 23.01 -27.53
N ILE A 112 -13.72 22.52 -27.84
CA ILE A 112 -13.05 21.49 -27.04
C ILE A 112 -12.13 22.19 -26.05
N LYS A 113 -11.21 23.02 -26.56
CA LYS A 113 -10.28 23.79 -25.73
C LYS A 113 -9.71 25.01 -26.47
N PRO A 114 -9.27 26.05 -25.75
CA PRO A 114 -8.38 27.05 -26.31
C PRO A 114 -6.95 26.49 -26.45
N ILE A 115 -6.22 26.96 -27.46
CA ILE A 115 -4.85 26.49 -27.78
C ILE A 115 -3.82 27.57 -27.44
N PHE A 116 -3.96 28.77 -28.01
CA PHE A 116 -3.10 29.93 -27.75
C PHE A 116 -3.85 31.23 -28.05
N GLU A 117 -3.19 32.37 -27.83
CA GLU A 117 -3.69 33.69 -28.19
C GLU A 117 -2.92 34.28 -29.37
N GLU A 118 -3.65 34.84 -30.32
CA GLU A 118 -3.12 35.65 -31.42
C GLU A 118 -3.38 37.13 -31.14
N TYR A 119 -2.65 37.99 -31.84
CA TYR A 119 -2.75 39.45 -31.74
C TYR A 119 -2.99 40.04 -33.13
N LEU A 120 -3.94 40.97 -33.21
CA LEU A 120 -4.12 41.82 -34.38
C LEU A 120 -3.00 42.86 -34.42
N HIS A 121 -2.04 42.64 -35.31
CA HIS A 121 -1.02 43.61 -35.68
C HIS A 121 -1.62 44.58 -36.69
N ILE A 122 -1.65 45.87 -36.34
CA ILE A 122 -2.04 46.95 -37.25
C ILE A 122 -0.74 47.65 -37.67
N LEU A 123 -0.26 47.30 -38.85
CA LEU A 123 0.98 47.79 -39.44
C LEU A 123 0.68 49.04 -40.25
N VAL A 124 1.29 50.16 -39.88
CA VAL A 124 1.12 51.44 -40.55
C VAL A 124 2.43 51.79 -41.25
N ARG A 125 2.36 52.13 -42.55
CA ARG A 125 3.52 52.58 -43.34
C ARG A 125 4.24 53.71 -42.61
N SER A 126 5.58 53.62 -42.46
CA SER A 126 6.40 54.50 -41.59
C SER A 126 6.27 56.00 -41.83
N GLN A 127 5.79 56.40 -43.00
CA GLN A 127 5.61 57.81 -43.39
C GLN A 127 4.37 58.44 -42.73
N PHE A 128 3.44 57.62 -42.25
CA PHE A 128 2.28 58.09 -41.49
C PHE A 128 2.56 58.09 -40.00
N ASN A 129 1.87 58.98 -39.28
CA ASN A 129 1.82 58.98 -37.83
C ASN A 129 0.35 58.94 -37.41
N ILE A 130 -0.20 57.73 -37.35
CA ILE A 130 -1.60 57.49 -36.96
C ILE A 130 -1.65 57.34 -35.45
N GLN A 131 -2.33 58.26 -34.77
CA GLN A 131 -2.46 58.25 -33.31
C GLN A 131 -3.88 57.96 -32.83
N ARG A 132 -4.87 58.07 -33.72
CA ARG A 132 -6.27 57.82 -33.41
C ARG A 132 -6.92 56.95 -34.46
N ALA A 133 -7.82 56.06 -34.02
CA ALA A 133 -8.53 55.17 -34.93
C ALA A 133 -9.36 55.90 -36.00
N SER A 134 -9.85 57.11 -35.72
CA SER A 134 -10.59 57.91 -36.70
C SER A 134 -9.80 58.28 -37.95
N GLN A 135 -8.46 58.24 -37.89
CA GLN A 135 -7.56 58.55 -39.00
C GLN A 135 -7.39 57.41 -40.00
N PHE A 136 -7.98 56.22 -39.75
CA PHE A 136 -8.00 55.13 -40.73
C PHE A 136 -8.94 55.40 -41.92
N ARG A 137 -9.76 56.45 -41.84
CA ARG A 137 -10.66 56.84 -42.92
C ARG A 137 -9.86 57.30 -44.15
N ASP A 138 -10.34 56.93 -45.33
CA ASP A 138 -9.80 57.24 -46.65
C ASP A 138 -8.40 56.65 -46.95
N LEU A 139 -7.87 55.81 -46.07
CA LEU A 139 -6.60 55.10 -46.28
C LEU A 139 -6.80 53.84 -47.14
N ARG A 140 -5.71 53.39 -47.79
CA ARG A 140 -5.67 52.08 -48.46
C ARG A 140 -5.27 51.03 -47.44
N ILE A 141 -6.23 50.19 -47.08
CA ILE A 141 -6.10 49.22 -46.01
C ILE A 141 -6.20 47.81 -46.60
N PHE A 142 -5.23 46.96 -46.25
CA PHE A 142 -5.33 45.53 -46.43
C PHE A 142 -5.92 44.93 -45.16
N PRO A 143 -7.21 44.50 -45.15
CA PRO A 143 -7.87 44.00 -43.96
C PRO A 143 -7.56 42.52 -43.67
N GLY A 144 -6.80 41.85 -44.53
CA GLY A 144 -6.58 40.40 -44.53
C GLY A 144 -7.28 39.69 -45.69
N LEU A 145 -6.84 38.46 -45.98
CA LEU A 145 -7.34 37.65 -47.10
C LEU A 145 -8.83 37.29 -46.95
N PRO A 146 -9.59 37.13 -48.06
CA PRO A 146 -10.97 36.65 -48.01
C PRO A 146 -11.12 35.31 -47.26
N GLY A 147 -12.04 35.27 -46.29
CA GLY A 147 -12.30 34.09 -45.46
C GLY A 147 -11.33 33.88 -44.29
N SER A 148 -10.30 34.72 -44.16
CA SER A 148 -9.34 34.66 -43.06
C SER A 148 -9.90 35.17 -41.74
N GLY A 149 -9.28 34.71 -40.66
CA GLY A 149 -9.50 35.24 -39.32
C GLY A 149 -9.18 36.74 -39.22
N THR A 150 -8.03 37.16 -39.75
CA THR A 150 -7.59 38.56 -39.85
C THR A 150 -8.65 39.49 -40.40
N LYS A 151 -9.31 39.10 -41.50
CA LYS A 151 -10.38 39.89 -42.12
C LYS A 151 -11.58 40.05 -41.19
N SER A 152 -11.97 38.97 -40.53
CA SER A 152 -13.08 38.95 -39.56
C SER A 152 -12.80 39.88 -38.39
N THR A 153 -11.63 39.75 -37.76
CA THR A 153 -11.22 40.57 -36.62
C THR A 153 -11.10 42.05 -37.01
N THR A 154 -10.52 42.34 -38.18
CA THR A 154 -10.37 43.72 -38.68
C THR A 154 -11.71 44.39 -38.93
N GLN A 155 -12.64 43.69 -39.59
CA GLN A 155 -13.99 44.19 -39.82
C GLN A 155 -14.76 44.38 -38.51
N GLY A 156 -14.67 43.42 -37.58
CA GLY A 156 -15.28 43.53 -36.26
C GLY A 156 -14.76 44.72 -35.45
N LEU A 157 -13.44 44.96 -35.50
CA LEU A 157 -12.81 46.12 -34.89
C LEU A 157 -13.30 47.43 -35.53
N PHE A 158 -13.25 47.55 -36.85
CA PHE A 158 -13.66 48.77 -37.55
C PHE A 158 -15.15 49.09 -37.35
N ASN A 159 -16.01 48.07 -37.38
CA ASN A 159 -17.42 48.22 -37.04
C ASN A 159 -17.62 48.73 -35.60
N THR A 160 -16.86 48.20 -34.65
CA THR A 160 -16.89 48.65 -33.24
C THR A 160 -16.43 50.10 -33.08
N LEU A 161 -15.48 50.53 -33.91
CA LEU A 161 -14.95 51.89 -33.95
C LEU A 161 -15.78 52.84 -34.83
N GLY A 162 -16.89 52.37 -35.40
CA GLY A 162 -17.78 53.18 -36.26
C GLY A 162 -17.14 53.59 -37.59
N ILE A 163 -16.24 52.76 -38.12
CA ILE A 163 -15.61 52.92 -39.44
C ILE A 163 -16.29 51.96 -40.40
N SER A 164 -17.15 52.49 -41.27
CA SER A 164 -17.87 51.68 -42.26
C SER A 164 -16.94 51.26 -43.40
N SER A 165 -17.22 50.14 -44.06
CA SER A 165 -16.43 49.62 -45.18
C SER A 165 -16.24 50.62 -46.34
N GLY A 166 -17.20 51.53 -46.58
CA GLY A 166 -17.07 52.57 -47.61
C GLY A 166 -16.20 53.77 -47.21
N GLN A 167 -15.65 53.79 -46.01
CA GLN A 167 -14.83 54.89 -45.49
C GLN A 167 -13.32 54.63 -45.61
N TYR A 168 -12.89 53.57 -46.29
CA TYR A 168 -11.49 53.30 -46.62
C TYR A 168 -11.41 52.49 -47.91
N THR A 169 -10.27 52.51 -48.59
CA THR A 169 -10.06 51.74 -49.82
C THR A 169 -9.57 50.34 -49.45
N HIS A 170 -10.36 49.31 -49.77
CA HIS A 170 -9.99 47.91 -49.52
C HIS A 170 -8.98 47.45 -50.58
N ARG A 171 -7.83 46.97 -50.14
CA ARG A 171 -6.81 46.33 -50.99
C ARG A 171 -6.87 44.81 -50.83
N GLU A 172 -8.00 44.19 -51.20
CA GLU A 172 -8.17 42.72 -51.11
C GLU A 172 -7.41 41.95 -52.22
N ASP A 173 -6.86 42.68 -53.19
CA ASP A 173 -6.00 42.18 -54.27
C ASP A 173 -4.57 41.86 -53.83
N VAL A 174 -4.23 42.17 -52.57
CA VAL A 174 -2.86 42.10 -52.03
C VAL A 174 -2.63 40.78 -51.29
N SER A 175 -1.49 40.14 -51.56
CA SER A 175 -0.98 39.03 -50.77
C SER A 175 -0.06 39.50 -49.63
N LEU A 176 0.13 38.67 -48.60
CA LEU A 176 0.96 39.02 -47.44
C LEU A 176 2.42 39.30 -47.83
N ASP A 177 2.97 38.58 -48.80
CA ASP A 177 4.35 38.73 -49.27
C ASP A 177 4.57 40.04 -50.05
N GLU A 178 3.50 40.65 -50.59
CA GLU A 178 3.56 41.91 -51.33
C GLU A 178 3.49 43.14 -50.41
N VAL A 179 3.11 42.98 -49.14
CA VAL A 179 2.86 44.09 -48.20
C VAL A 179 4.09 45.00 -48.07
N GLU A 180 5.29 44.44 -47.97
CA GLU A 180 6.52 45.25 -47.89
C GLU A 180 6.72 46.09 -49.15
N GLY A 181 6.60 45.47 -50.33
CA GLY A 181 6.76 46.13 -51.61
C GLY A 181 5.76 47.27 -51.80
N LEU A 182 4.49 47.03 -51.46
CA LEU A 182 3.42 48.02 -51.58
C LEU A 182 3.53 49.16 -50.56
N PHE A 183 4.06 48.90 -49.36
CA PHE A 183 4.42 49.96 -48.43
C PHE A 183 5.58 50.81 -48.95
N ARG A 184 6.58 50.21 -49.62
CA ARG A 184 7.70 50.96 -50.22
C ARG A 184 7.30 51.74 -51.47
N ALA A 185 6.33 51.22 -52.24
CA ALA A 185 5.81 51.84 -53.45
C ALA A 185 4.71 52.89 -53.19
N ASP A 186 4.38 53.14 -51.92
CA ASP A 186 3.30 54.03 -51.51
C ASP A 186 1.95 53.64 -52.13
N GLU A 187 1.69 52.34 -52.30
CA GLU A 187 0.44 51.78 -52.84
C GLU A 187 -0.50 51.23 -51.75
N LEU A 188 0.03 51.04 -50.53
CA LEU A 188 -0.69 50.59 -49.36
C LEU A 188 -0.33 51.48 -48.15
N ASP A 189 -1.30 51.77 -47.29
CA ASP A 189 -1.10 52.67 -46.14
C ASP A 189 -1.15 51.91 -44.81
N VAL A 190 -2.05 50.94 -44.69
CA VAL A 190 -2.20 50.09 -43.51
C VAL A 190 -2.39 48.63 -43.92
N ALA A 191 -1.76 47.72 -43.20
CA ALA A 191 -2.00 46.29 -43.32
C ALA A 191 -2.36 45.73 -41.94
N THR A 192 -3.37 44.87 -41.89
CA THR A 192 -3.71 44.15 -40.66
C THR A 192 -3.35 42.68 -40.78
N TYR A 193 -2.90 42.11 -39.66
CA TYR A 193 -2.50 40.71 -39.61
C TYR A 193 -2.71 40.14 -38.21
N VAL A 194 -3.51 39.08 -38.09
CA VAL A 194 -3.70 38.36 -36.84
C VAL A 194 -2.79 37.14 -36.82
N ASP A 195 -1.87 37.10 -35.86
CA ASP A 195 -0.97 35.97 -35.64
C ASP A 195 -0.36 36.04 -34.24
N GLY A 196 0.40 35.01 -33.85
CA GLY A 196 1.19 34.95 -32.63
C GLY A 196 2.28 36.02 -32.56
N LEU A 197 2.79 36.25 -31.36
CA LEU A 197 3.92 37.15 -31.15
C LEU A 197 5.20 36.57 -31.75
N GLY A 198 5.97 37.40 -32.44
CA GLY A 198 7.23 36.97 -33.04
C GLY A 198 7.08 36.43 -34.47
N ASN A 199 5.99 36.73 -35.16
CA ASN A 199 5.85 36.42 -36.57
C ASN A 199 6.92 37.13 -37.44
N ASP A 200 7.44 36.42 -38.46
CA ASP A 200 8.55 36.89 -39.29
C ASP A 200 8.19 38.07 -40.20
N LEU A 201 7.00 38.09 -40.81
CA LEU A 201 6.55 39.25 -41.60
C LEU A 201 6.55 40.52 -40.75
N VAL A 202 6.04 40.45 -39.51
CA VAL A 202 6.04 41.58 -38.58
C VAL A 202 7.47 41.94 -38.16
N LYS A 203 8.31 40.95 -37.81
CA LYS A 203 9.73 41.17 -37.47
C LYS A 203 10.46 41.89 -38.59
N ASP A 204 10.28 41.47 -39.84
CA ASP A 204 11.02 41.97 -40.99
C ASP A 204 10.58 43.38 -41.38
N LEU A 205 9.27 43.64 -41.43
CA LEU A 205 8.73 44.99 -41.66
C LEU A 205 9.20 46.00 -40.59
N MET A 206 9.23 45.58 -39.32
CA MET A 206 9.67 46.40 -38.20
C MET A 206 11.18 46.61 -38.18
N ARG A 207 11.99 45.58 -38.49
CA ARG A 207 13.47 45.67 -38.63
C ARG A 207 13.86 46.59 -39.78
N ALA A 208 13.21 46.44 -40.93
CA ALA A 208 13.44 47.23 -42.14
C ALA A 208 12.91 48.67 -42.03
N ARG A 209 12.18 49.01 -40.95
CA ARG A 209 11.56 50.32 -40.71
C ARG A 209 10.59 50.73 -41.82
N VAL A 210 9.94 49.76 -42.46
CA VAL A 210 8.94 50.00 -43.51
C VAL A 210 7.57 50.30 -42.90
N ALA A 211 7.30 49.74 -41.72
CA ALA A 211 6.10 49.99 -40.94
C ALA A 211 6.40 50.21 -39.45
N HIS A 212 5.42 50.75 -38.74
CA HIS A 212 5.34 50.76 -37.28
C HIS A 212 4.00 50.18 -36.82
N LEU A 213 3.94 49.71 -35.57
CA LEU A 213 2.72 49.18 -34.98
C LEU A 213 1.85 50.30 -34.42
N TYR A 214 0.58 50.32 -34.80
CA TYR A 214 -0.42 51.17 -34.19
C TYR A 214 -0.88 50.59 -32.84
N SER A 215 -0.83 51.40 -31.79
CA SER A 215 -1.36 51.09 -30.46
C SER A 215 -2.76 51.67 -30.32
N LEU A 216 -3.73 50.85 -29.90
CA LEU A 216 -5.10 51.27 -29.69
C LEU A 216 -5.15 52.45 -28.71
N ASP A 217 -5.64 53.58 -29.21
CA ASP A 217 -5.77 54.79 -28.42
C ASP A 217 -6.81 54.63 -27.29
N HIS A 218 -6.82 55.58 -26.35
CA HIS A 218 -7.72 55.52 -25.19
C HIS A 218 -9.21 55.44 -25.58
N ASP A 219 -9.63 56.18 -26.62
CA ASP A 219 -11.02 56.21 -27.04
C ASP A 219 -11.40 54.92 -27.77
N ALA A 220 -10.51 54.39 -28.61
CA ALA A 220 -10.67 53.08 -29.22
C ALA A 220 -10.84 51.97 -28.16
N ARG A 221 -9.95 51.92 -27.15
CA ARG A 221 -10.03 50.95 -26.05
C ARG A 221 -11.33 51.09 -25.26
N LYS A 222 -11.76 52.32 -24.99
CA LYS A 222 -13.04 52.60 -24.30
C LYS A 222 -14.23 52.11 -25.12
N GLN A 223 -14.26 52.37 -26.43
CA GLN A 223 -15.34 51.92 -27.32
C GLN A 223 -15.40 50.40 -27.41
N ILE A 224 -14.25 49.73 -27.56
CA ILE A 224 -14.16 48.26 -27.56
C ILE A 224 -14.67 47.69 -26.22
N THR A 225 -14.27 48.29 -25.09
CA THR A 225 -14.71 47.86 -23.76
C THR A 225 -16.23 48.02 -23.56
N ILE A 226 -16.81 49.14 -24.03
CA ILE A 226 -18.26 49.37 -24.01
C ILE A 226 -18.98 48.38 -24.93
N GLY A 227 -18.47 48.15 -26.15
CA GLY A 227 -19.01 47.17 -27.08
C GLY A 227 -19.06 45.77 -26.47
N ARG A 228 -17.96 45.37 -25.80
CA ARG A 228 -17.88 44.10 -25.04
C ARG A 228 -18.83 44.04 -23.86
N SER A 229 -19.09 45.16 -23.18
CA SER A 229 -20.07 45.19 -22.09
C SER A 229 -21.50 45.03 -22.59
N LYS A 230 -21.80 45.51 -23.80
CA LYS A 230 -23.12 45.35 -24.45
C LYS A 230 -23.32 43.96 -25.04
N ASP A 231 -22.29 43.40 -25.65
CA ASP A 231 -22.28 42.03 -26.14
C ASP A 231 -21.00 41.32 -25.70
N LYS A 232 -21.10 40.57 -24.61
CA LYS A 232 -19.97 39.77 -24.08
C LYS A 232 -19.48 38.71 -25.07
N ARG A 233 -20.25 38.44 -26.14
CA ARG A 233 -19.93 37.41 -27.12
C ARG A 233 -18.85 37.80 -28.11
N THR A 234 -18.40 39.05 -28.22
CA THR A 234 -17.48 39.49 -29.32
C THR A 234 -16.21 38.66 -29.56
N GLY A 235 -15.74 37.85 -28.60
CA GLY A 235 -14.60 36.94 -28.81
C GLY A 235 -13.21 37.61 -28.90
N ILE A 236 -13.13 38.94 -28.73
CA ILE A 236 -11.89 39.73 -28.84
C ILE A 236 -11.48 40.39 -27.52
N TYR A 237 -10.20 40.45 -27.17
CA TYR A 237 -9.74 40.98 -25.89
C TYR A 237 -8.75 42.13 -26.11
N ILE A 238 -8.66 43.09 -25.18
CA ILE A 238 -7.59 44.10 -25.22
C ILE A 238 -6.41 43.55 -24.41
N ARG A 239 -5.27 43.38 -25.08
CA ARG A 239 -4.02 42.91 -24.49
C ARG A 239 -2.87 43.82 -24.92
N SER A 240 -1.73 43.73 -24.24
CA SER A 240 -0.53 44.46 -24.63
C SER A 240 0.46 43.51 -25.30
N ILE A 241 0.96 43.90 -26.48
CA ILE A 241 2.19 43.35 -27.05
C ILE A 241 3.34 44.01 -26.26
N PRO A 242 4.15 43.26 -25.49
CA PRO A 242 5.18 43.83 -24.64
C PRO A 242 6.23 44.63 -25.41
N ALA A 243 6.78 45.68 -24.82
CA ALA A 243 7.90 46.43 -25.36
C ALA A 243 9.05 45.51 -25.79
N ARG A 244 9.73 45.85 -26.90
CA ARG A 244 10.85 45.07 -27.46
C ARG A 244 10.48 43.67 -27.98
N THR A 245 9.20 43.37 -28.17
CA THR A 245 8.79 42.15 -28.90
C THR A 245 9.26 42.21 -30.35
N TYR A 246 9.14 43.38 -30.99
CA TYR A 246 9.65 43.64 -32.33
C TYR A 246 10.74 44.71 -32.35
N ALA A 247 11.57 44.71 -33.39
CA ALA A 247 12.60 45.74 -33.57
C ALA A 247 11.97 47.14 -33.66
N ASN A 248 12.65 48.16 -33.14
CA ASN A 248 12.18 49.55 -33.14
C ASN A 248 10.84 49.79 -32.39
N GLN A 249 10.38 48.84 -31.56
CA GLN A 249 9.23 48.98 -30.67
C GLN A 249 9.67 49.24 -29.22
N SER A 250 9.64 50.50 -28.77
CA SER A 250 10.17 50.91 -27.45
C SER A 250 9.16 50.84 -26.31
N SER A 251 7.86 50.81 -26.60
CA SER A 251 6.78 50.77 -25.62
C SER A 251 5.82 49.60 -25.89
N ASP A 252 5.03 49.25 -24.89
CA ASP A 252 3.91 48.31 -25.06
C ASP A 252 2.92 48.84 -26.11
N ILE A 253 2.42 47.93 -26.95
CA ILE A 253 1.37 48.22 -27.93
C ILE A 253 0.07 47.60 -27.43
N HIS A 254 -0.95 48.41 -27.19
CA HIS A 254 -2.28 47.90 -26.87
C HIS A 254 -2.93 47.40 -28.16
N ALA A 255 -3.21 46.11 -28.24
CA ALA A 255 -3.73 45.44 -29.41
C ALA A 255 -5.00 44.65 -29.09
N ILE A 256 -5.73 44.28 -30.14
CA ILE A 256 -6.74 43.23 -30.03
C ILE A 256 -6.02 41.88 -29.96
N SER A 257 -6.44 41.04 -29.04
CA SER A 257 -6.05 39.64 -28.95
C SER A 257 -7.26 38.74 -29.15
N VAL A 258 -7.06 37.63 -29.85
CA VAL A 258 -8.11 36.69 -30.19
C VAL A 258 -7.63 35.29 -29.82
N PRO A 259 -8.33 34.56 -28.94
CA PRO A 259 -8.00 33.18 -28.66
C PRO A 259 -8.27 32.26 -29.84
N VAL A 260 -7.37 31.32 -30.03
CA VAL A 260 -7.48 30.22 -30.98
C VAL A 260 -8.08 29.02 -30.26
N LEU A 261 -9.08 28.42 -30.87
CA LEU A 261 -9.90 27.34 -30.33
C LEU A 261 -9.78 26.09 -31.21
N LEU A 262 -9.70 24.93 -30.57
CA LEU A 262 -10.00 23.65 -31.20
C LEU A 262 -11.48 23.36 -31.02
N VAL A 263 -12.17 23.07 -32.12
CA VAL A 263 -13.62 22.86 -32.15
C VAL A 263 -13.99 21.56 -32.89
N THR A 264 -15.16 20.99 -32.55
CA THR A 264 -15.77 19.82 -33.19
C THR A 264 -17.30 19.96 -33.22
N THR A 265 -18.07 18.92 -33.53
CA THR A 265 -19.54 18.92 -33.49
C THR A 265 -20.09 18.16 -32.27
N ARG A 266 -21.32 18.47 -31.84
CA ARG A 266 -21.95 17.95 -30.60
C ARG A 266 -21.99 16.43 -30.44
N ASN A 267 -21.99 15.69 -31.56
CA ASN A 267 -22.16 14.24 -31.55
C ASN A 267 -20.85 13.50 -31.87
N GLU A 268 -19.71 14.15 -31.69
CA GLU A 268 -18.42 13.55 -31.99
C GLU A 268 -18.03 12.46 -30.98
N ASP A 269 -17.34 11.42 -31.45
CA ASP A 269 -16.91 10.29 -30.62
C ASP A 269 -15.92 10.76 -29.54
N SER A 270 -16.21 10.44 -28.27
CA SER A 270 -15.42 10.92 -27.12
C SER A 270 -14.00 10.35 -27.08
N ALA A 271 -13.78 9.12 -27.57
CA ALA A 271 -12.45 8.54 -27.69
C ALA A 271 -11.64 9.24 -28.79
N LEU A 272 -12.29 9.60 -29.92
CA LEU A 272 -11.66 10.37 -30.97
C LEU A 272 -11.30 11.80 -30.50
N VAL A 273 -12.21 12.48 -29.81
CA VAL A 273 -11.94 13.82 -29.23
C VAL A 273 -10.73 13.76 -28.29
N SER A 274 -10.68 12.78 -27.39
CA SER A 274 -9.55 12.59 -26.47
C SER A 274 -8.22 12.35 -27.21
N GLY A 275 -8.23 11.49 -28.23
CA GLY A 275 -7.05 11.22 -29.04
C GLY A 275 -6.55 12.45 -29.79
N VAL A 276 -7.46 13.22 -30.42
CA VAL A 276 -7.10 14.46 -31.12
C VAL A 276 -6.56 15.51 -30.15
N VAL A 277 -7.17 15.69 -28.96
CA VAL A 277 -6.66 16.61 -27.94
C VAL A 277 -5.25 16.23 -27.50
N THR A 278 -5.00 14.93 -27.30
CA THR A 278 -3.68 14.43 -26.93
C THR A 278 -2.64 14.75 -27.99
N LEU A 279 -2.96 14.49 -29.27
CA LEU A 279 -2.08 14.78 -30.40
C LEU A 279 -1.82 16.28 -30.58
N ILE A 280 -2.86 17.12 -30.44
CA ILE A 280 -2.72 18.59 -30.54
C ILE A 280 -1.86 19.12 -29.39
N ASN A 281 -2.03 18.62 -28.16
CA ASN A 281 -1.17 19.03 -27.04
C ASN A 281 0.29 18.66 -27.28
N ALA A 282 0.55 17.42 -27.70
CA ALA A 282 1.89 16.97 -28.04
C ALA A 282 2.50 17.80 -29.18
N ALA A 283 1.70 18.09 -30.22
CA ALA A 283 2.12 18.92 -31.34
C ALA A 283 2.51 20.34 -30.90
N THR A 284 1.71 20.99 -30.05
CA THR A 284 2.03 22.32 -29.53
C THR A 284 3.28 22.31 -28.65
N ALA A 285 3.48 21.26 -27.85
CA ALA A 285 4.67 21.13 -27.00
C ALA A 285 5.95 20.94 -27.83
N GLU A 286 5.88 20.11 -28.88
CA GLU A 286 7.01 19.89 -29.80
C GLU A 286 7.35 21.18 -30.57
N LEU A 287 6.35 21.92 -31.05
CA LEU A 287 6.55 23.20 -31.71
C LEU A 287 7.18 24.26 -30.78
N GLU A 288 6.89 24.23 -29.48
CA GLU A 288 7.48 25.15 -28.50
C GLU A 288 8.95 24.82 -28.19
N ASN A 289 9.34 23.54 -28.29
CA ASN A 289 10.69 23.05 -27.95
C ASN A 289 11.70 23.10 -29.11
N ARG A 290 11.29 23.43 -30.34
CA ARG A 290 12.21 23.51 -31.48
C ARG A 290 13.20 24.68 -31.33
N ASP A 291 14.50 24.38 -31.40
CA ASP A 291 15.65 25.30 -31.22
C ASP A 291 15.67 26.52 -32.18
N SER A 292 14.87 26.50 -33.25
CA SER A 292 14.68 27.62 -34.17
C SER A 292 13.48 28.49 -33.73
N SER A 293 13.81 29.64 -33.16
CA SER A 293 12.97 30.54 -32.38
C SER A 293 11.82 31.29 -33.10
N ASP A 294 10.68 30.62 -33.36
CA ASP A 294 9.44 31.31 -33.81
C ASP A 294 8.22 31.11 -32.89
N TYR A 295 8.16 30.02 -32.11
CA TYR A 295 7.00 29.71 -31.24
C TYR A 295 7.31 29.70 -29.74
N SER A 296 8.54 30.06 -29.36
CA SER A 296 9.00 30.05 -27.97
C SER A 296 8.12 30.94 -27.08
N GLY A 297 7.46 30.33 -26.11
CA GLY A 297 6.60 31.03 -25.15
C GLY A 297 5.16 31.24 -25.66
N LEU A 298 4.82 30.85 -26.88
CA LEU A 298 3.50 31.12 -27.47
C LEU A 298 2.39 30.36 -26.74
N PHE A 299 2.56 29.05 -26.52
CA PHE A 299 1.54 28.22 -25.89
C PHE A 299 1.63 28.26 -24.35
N SER A 300 2.85 28.28 -23.79
CA SER A 300 3.07 28.35 -22.33
C SER A 300 2.57 29.66 -21.69
N ARG A 301 2.76 30.83 -22.34
CA ARG A 301 2.26 32.11 -21.81
C ARG A 301 0.74 32.14 -21.70
N PHE A 302 0.04 31.57 -22.67
CA PHE A 302 -1.41 31.48 -22.67
C PHE A 302 -1.93 30.64 -21.50
N GLN A 303 -1.33 29.47 -21.24
CA GLN A 303 -1.70 28.62 -20.11
C GLN A 303 -1.47 29.30 -18.74
N SER A 304 -0.44 30.14 -18.62
CA SER A 304 -0.10 30.82 -17.36
C SER A 304 -1.00 32.02 -17.01
N THR A 305 -1.74 32.57 -17.97
CA THR A 305 -2.40 33.89 -17.84
C THR A 305 -3.92 33.86 -17.78
N GLN A 306 -4.59 32.72 -17.98
CA GLN A 306 -6.06 32.67 -18.02
C GLN A 306 -6.69 31.55 -17.18
N SER A 307 -7.77 31.88 -16.46
CA SER A 307 -8.77 30.92 -16.02
C SER A 307 -9.80 30.70 -17.14
N LEU A 308 -10.23 29.45 -17.33
CA LEU A 308 -11.25 29.05 -18.31
C LEU A 308 -12.59 29.78 -18.13
N ASP A 309 -12.82 30.39 -16.97
CA ASP A 309 -14.03 31.17 -16.64
C ASP A 309 -14.25 32.41 -17.51
N ASN A 310 -13.20 32.93 -18.16
CA ASN A 310 -13.28 34.11 -19.03
C ASN A 310 -13.73 33.80 -20.47
N PHE A 311 -13.90 32.52 -20.81
CA PHE A 311 -14.48 32.06 -22.06
C PHE A 311 -15.98 31.87 -21.88
N SER A 312 -16.75 32.96 -21.93
CA SER A 312 -18.22 32.88 -22.01
C SER A 312 -18.63 32.38 -23.40
N ILE A 313 -18.53 31.08 -23.65
CA ILE A 313 -18.91 30.47 -24.93
C ILE A 313 -20.38 30.03 -24.84
N TYR A 314 -21.17 30.61 -25.75
CA TYR A 314 -22.57 30.29 -25.97
C TYR A 314 -22.69 28.83 -26.45
N GLY A 315 -23.51 28.05 -25.73
CA GLY A 315 -23.93 26.70 -26.09
C GLY A 315 -22.99 25.61 -25.57
N ASN A 316 -23.27 25.06 -24.38
CA ASN A 316 -22.80 23.76 -23.83
C ASN A 316 -21.56 23.14 -24.50
N GLY A 317 -20.44 23.87 -24.54
CA GLY A 317 -19.40 23.57 -25.51
C GLY A 317 -18.07 24.18 -25.14
N ILE A 318 -17.65 24.03 -23.88
CA ILE A 318 -16.52 23.15 -23.63
C ILE A 318 -17.15 21.75 -23.64
N TYR A 319 -16.51 20.68 -24.11
CA TYR A 319 -16.88 19.34 -23.63
C TYR A 319 -16.43 19.22 -22.15
N MET A 320 -17.00 20.07 -21.31
CA MET A 320 -17.37 19.79 -19.94
C MET A 320 -18.82 19.33 -20.05
N PRO A 321 -19.20 18.16 -19.54
CA PRO A 321 -20.62 17.91 -19.31
C PRO A 321 -21.19 19.11 -18.55
N PRO A 322 -22.40 19.60 -18.89
CA PRO A 322 -22.98 20.74 -18.18
C PRO A 322 -23.00 20.41 -16.69
N PRO A 323 -22.80 21.38 -15.78
CA PRO A 323 -23.06 21.15 -14.37
C PRO A 323 -24.55 20.88 -14.27
N SER A 324 -24.93 19.61 -14.30
CA SER A 324 -26.29 19.23 -13.98
C SER A 324 -26.44 19.54 -12.51
N THR A 325 -26.98 20.73 -12.26
CA THR A 325 -27.57 21.13 -11.00
C THR A 325 -28.31 19.94 -10.41
N PHE A 326 -27.88 19.55 -9.22
CA PHE A 326 -28.58 18.71 -8.26
C PHE A 326 -28.74 17.21 -8.62
N PHE A 327 -27.98 16.41 -7.86
CA PHE A 327 -28.35 15.09 -7.33
C PHE A 327 -28.96 14.10 -8.32
N THR A 328 -28.11 13.28 -8.94
CA THR A 328 -28.57 11.96 -9.40
C THR A 328 -29.01 11.11 -8.19
N PRO A 329 -30.06 10.29 -8.31
CA PRO A 329 -30.54 9.42 -7.24
C PRO A 329 -29.44 8.45 -6.72
N ILE A 330 -28.45 8.15 -7.56
CA ILE A 330 -27.28 7.34 -7.16
C ILE A 330 -26.40 8.07 -6.13
N ASN A 331 -26.25 9.40 -6.24
CA ASN A 331 -25.47 10.20 -5.28
C ASN A 331 -26.21 10.35 -3.95
N ILE A 332 -27.56 10.37 -3.97
CA ILE A 332 -28.36 10.30 -2.73
C ILE A 332 -28.22 8.92 -2.10
N VAL A 333 -28.30 7.84 -2.87
CA VAL A 333 -28.13 6.47 -2.35
C VAL A 333 -26.74 6.27 -1.76
N LEU A 334 -25.69 6.78 -2.41
CA LEU A 334 -24.30 6.68 -1.91
C LEU A 334 -24.02 7.60 -0.72
N ALA A 335 -24.55 8.83 -0.71
CA ALA A 335 -24.44 9.72 0.45
C ALA A 335 -25.25 9.20 1.65
N VAL A 336 -26.45 8.66 1.41
CA VAL A 336 -27.25 7.97 2.43
C VAL A 336 -26.53 6.71 2.88
N ALA A 337 -25.92 5.92 1.99
CA ALA A 337 -25.14 4.74 2.38
C ALA A 337 -23.90 5.12 3.21
N PHE A 338 -23.21 6.21 2.87
CA PHE A 338 -22.06 6.73 3.61
C PHE A 338 -22.44 7.28 4.98
N VAL A 339 -23.50 8.09 5.06
CA VAL A 339 -24.05 8.59 6.34
C VAL A 339 -24.63 7.44 7.16
N THR A 340 -25.27 6.46 6.53
CA THR A 340 -25.78 5.25 7.19
C THR A 340 -24.63 4.37 7.67
N LEU A 341 -23.51 4.27 6.96
CA LEU A 341 -22.27 3.63 7.41
C LEU A 341 -21.66 4.37 8.60
N ILE A 342 -21.66 5.70 8.61
CA ILE A 342 -21.21 6.51 9.75
C ILE A 342 -22.14 6.30 10.95
N ILE A 343 -23.46 6.33 10.77
CA ILE A 343 -24.46 6.11 11.82
C ILE A 343 -24.41 4.66 12.33
N LEU A 344 -24.25 3.68 11.45
CA LEU A 344 -24.05 2.27 11.81
C LEU A 344 -22.73 2.08 12.55
N SER A 345 -21.65 2.76 12.16
CA SER A 345 -20.37 2.75 12.88
C SER A 345 -20.50 3.35 14.28
N PHE A 346 -21.39 4.33 14.46
CA PHE A 346 -21.74 4.91 15.76
C PHE A 346 -22.62 3.99 16.61
N ARG A 347 -23.61 3.30 16.03
CA ARG A 347 -24.49 2.34 16.73
C ARG A 347 -23.77 1.01 17.08
N PHE A 348 -22.77 0.60 16.30
CA PHE A 348 -21.97 -0.62 16.53
C PHE A 348 -20.66 -0.39 17.32
N ARG A 349 -20.55 0.75 18.01
CA ARG A 349 -19.37 1.18 18.80
C ARG A 349 -18.75 0.07 19.66
N LEU A 350 -19.54 -0.85 20.21
CA LEU A 350 -19.06 -1.90 21.12
C LEU A 350 -18.47 -3.14 20.43
N ARG A 351 -18.86 -3.46 19.19
CA ARG A 351 -18.32 -4.62 18.44
C ARG A 351 -17.11 -4.23 17.60
N LEU A 352 -17.15 -3.06 16.95
CA LEU A 352 -16.02 -2.54 16.19
C LEU A 352 -14.81 -2.29 17.11
N PHE A 353 -15.02 -1.69 18.29
CA PHE A 353 -13.95 -1.43 19.25
C PHE A 353 -13.27 -2.72 19.76
N ARG A 354 -14.02 -3.83 19.89
CA ARG A 354 -13.45 -5.16 20.22
C ARG A 354 -12.66 -5.76 19.05
N PHE A 355 -13.07 -5.52 17.80
CA PHE A 355 -12.33 -5.94 16.62
C PHE A 355 -11.01 -5.16 16.45
N PHE A 356 -11.06 -3.83 16.56
CA PHE A 356 -9.87 -2.96 16.52
C PHE A 356 -8.89 -3.25 17.68
N ARG A 357 -9.40 -3.58 18.87
CA ARG A 357 -8.59 -3.95 20.03
C ARG A 357 -7.97 -5.35 19.90
N SER A 358 -8.63 -6.29 19.24
CA SER A 358 -8.09 -7.63 19.03
C SER A 358 -7.05 -7.65 17.91
N HIS A 359 -7.28 -6.98 16.78
CA HIS A 359 -6.38 -7.03 15.63
C HIS A 359 -5.97 -5.62 15.17
N PRO A 360 -5.06 -4.95 15.89
CA PRO A 360 -4.71 -3.55 15.64
C PRO A 360 -4.19 -3.30 14.21
N ALA A 361 -3.40 -4.23 13.66
CA ALA A 361 -2.91 -4.14 12.28
C ALA A 361 -4.03 -4.20 11.23
N ARG A 362 -5.02 -5.10 11.42
CA ARG A 362 -6.18 -5.21 10.51
C ARG A 362 -7.05 -3.97 10.59
N GLY A 363 -7.23 -3.46 11.81
CA GLY A 363 -7.91 -2.19 12.04
C GLY A 363 -7.24 -1.05 11.28
N LEU A 364 -5.93 -0.86 11.45
CA LEU A 364 -5.19 0.17 10.74
C LEU A 364 -5.30 0.03 9.22
N GLY A 365 -5.21 -1.19 8.69
CA GLY A 365 -5.36 -1.46 7.26
C GLY A 365 -6.74 -1.05 6.72
N VAL A 366 -7.82 -1.40 7.44
CA VAL A 366 -9.19 -1.00 7.06
C VAL A 366 -9.35 0.52 7.12
N ILE A 367 -8.80 1.18 8.14
CA ILE A 367 -8.83 2.65 8.23
C ILE A 367 -8.07 3.29 7.07
N ALA A 368 -6.89 2.77 6.71
CA ALA A 368 -6.10 3.28 5.60
C ALA A 368 -6.84 3.17 4.26
N ILE A 369 -7.46 2.01 3.99
CA ILE A 369 -8.25 1.80 2.78
C ILE A 369 -9.47 2.73 2.75
N MET A 370 -10.21 2.82 3.85
CA MET A 370 -11.38 3.70 3.95
C MET A 370 -11.01 5.18 3.73
N LEU A 371 -9.88 5.61 4.28
CA LEU A 371 -9.39 6.97 4.13
C LEU A 371 -8.93 7.26 2.69
N ALA A 372 -8.20 6.32 2.06
CA ALA A 372 -7.80 6.44 0.66
C ALA A 372 -9.01 6.51 -0.28
N LEU A 373 -10.02 5.65 -0.06
CA LEU A 373 -11.27 5.68 -0.81
C LEU A 373 -12.06 6.98 -0.58
N ALA A 374 -12.07 7.50 0.65
CA ALA A 374 -12.72 8.78 0.96
C ALA A 374 -12.01 9.97 0.28
N CYS A 375 -10.68 10.00 0.28
CA CYS A 375 -9.90 11.00 -0.46
C CYS A 375 -10.12 10.88 -1.97
N SER A 376 -10.16 9.67 -2.51
CA SER A 376 -10.44 9.40 -3.93
C SER A 376 -11.86 9.83 -4.31
N TYR A 377 -12.85 9.56 -3.46
CA TYR A 377 -14.22 10.01 -3.70
C TYR A 377 -14.34 11.54 -3.62
N GLY A 378 -13.69 12.18 -2.64
CA GLY A 378 -13.65 13.64 -2.52
C GLY A 378 -12.96 14.31 -3.71
N ALA A 379 -11.84 13.75 -4.19
CA ALA A 379 -11.15 14.22 -5.38
C ALA A 379 -12.00 14.00 -6.65
N TYR A 380 -12.64 12.85 -6.79
CA TYR A 380 -13.60 12.57 -7.88
C TYR A 380 -14.71 13.61 -7.92
N LEU A 381 -15.40 13.84 -6.80
CA LEU A 381 -16.49 14.83 -6.74
C LEU A 381 -16.02 16.24 -7.12
N ALA A 382 -14.78 16.59 -6.81
CA ALA A 382 -14.22 17.92 -7.10
C ALA A 382 -13.65 18.04 -8.52
N GLU A 383 -13.17 16.96 -9.13
CA GLU A 383 -12.33 17.00 -10.34
C GLU A 383 -12.92 16.27 -11.55
N HIS A 384 -13.91 15.39 -11.38
CA HIS A 384 -14.34 14.46 -12.45
C HIS A 384 -14.87 15.12 -13.73
N GLU A 385 -15.42 16.33 -13.63
CA GLU A 385 -15.93 17.07 -14.79
C GLU A 385 -14.83 17.89 -15.51
N ILE A 386 -13.67 18.08 -14.88
CA ILE A 386 -12.66 19.07 -15.29
C ILE A 386 -11.29 18.42 -15.57
N ASN A 387 -11.02 17.25 -15.00
CA ASN A 387 -9.71 16.62 -15.03
C ASN A 387 -9.81 15.15 -15.42
N ALA A 388 -9.19 14.79 -16.55
CA ALA A 388 -9.18 13.43 -17.09
C ALA A 388 -8.63 12.40 -16.09
N ALA A 389 -7.67 12.80 -15.25
CA ALA A 389 -7.09 11.96 -14.21
C ALA A 389 -8.11 11.58 -13.10
N PHE A 390 -9.28 12.21 -13.07
CA PHE A 390 -10.34 11.96 -12.09
C PHE A 390 -11.69 11.71 -12.77
N SER A 391 -11.70 11.44 -14.08
CA SER A 391 -12.90 11.32 -14.92
C SER A 391 -13.96 10.35 -14.41
N ASN A 392 -13.53 9.28 -13.73
CA ASN A 392 -14.40 8.35 -13.03
C ASN A 392 -13.81 7.99 -11.66
N PHE A 393 -14.62 7.35 -10.81
CA PHE A 393 -14.18 6.97 -9.47
C PHE A 393 -12.92 6.09 -9.48
N PHE A 394 -12.78 5.18 -10.45
CA PHE A 394 -11.62 4.30 -10.55
C PHE A 394 -10.37 5.04 -11.00
N GLU A 395 -10.47 5.98 -11.93
CA GLU A 395 -9.37 6.88 -12.31
C GLU A 395 -8.95 7.77 -11.14
N SER A 396 -9.90 8.24 -10.34
CA SER A 396 -9.59 8.98 -9.11
C SER A 396 -8.85 8.11 -8.09
N VAL A 397 -9.29 6.87 -7.88
CA VAL A 397 -8.58 5.91 -7.02
C VAL A 397 -7.17 5.64 -7.54
N TYR A 398 -7.02 5.42 -8.84
CA TYR A 398 -5.73 5.20 -9.47
C TYR A 398 -4.80 6.41 -9.30
N SER A 399 -5.30 7.63 -9.53
CA SER A 399 -4.55 8.88 -9.33
C SER A 399 -4.14 9.09 -7.87
N VAL A 400 -5.03 8.80 -6.90
CA VAL A 400 -4.69 8.89 -5.47
C VAL A 400 -3.64 7.85 -5.07
N VAL A 401 -3.70 6.63 -5.62
CA VAL A 401 -2.67 5.60 -5.38
C VAL A 401 -1.32 6.05 -5.95
N ILE A 402 -1.29 6.60 -7.17
CA ILE A 402 -0.08 7.19 -7.77
C ILE A 402 0.50 8.27 -6.85
N TYR A 403 -0.32 9.13 -6.25
CA TYR A 403 0.18 10.16 -5.33
C TYR A 403 0.81 9.59 -4.07
N ILE A 404 0.23 8.54 -3.51
CA ILE A 404 0.76 7.91 -2.31
C ILE A 404 2.12 7.25 -2.57
N VAL A 405 2.33 6.71 -3.78
CA VAL A 405 3.54 5.95 -4.13
C VAL A 405 4.63 6.84 -4.75
N SER A 406 4.26 7.69 -5.71
CA SER A 406 5.19 8.43 -6.58
C SER A 406 5.08 9.96 -6.45
N GLY A 407 4.01 10.48 -5.85
CA GLY A 407 3.77 11.93 -5.73
C GLY A 407 2.95 12.54 -6.88
N MET A 408 2.73 13.86 -6.85
CA MET A 408 1.91 14.57 -7.84
C MET A 408 2.72 14.92 -9.10
N GLU A 409 2.73 13.99 -10.07
CA GLU A 409 3.31 14.21 -11.41
C GLU A 409 2.28 14.90 -12.34
N ASN A 410 2.07 14.38 -13.55
CA ASN A 410 1.23 14.97 -14.60
C ASN A 410 -0.29 14.91 -14.34
N ARG A 411 -0.72 14.54 -13.13
CA ARG A 411 -2.14 14.32 -12.78
C ARG A 411 -2.75 15.40 -11.86
N VAL A 412 -2.05 16.52 -11.65
CA VAL A 412 -2.37 17.54 -10.62
C VAL A 412 -3.85 17.98 -10.59
N PRO A 413 -4.50 18.01 -9.41
CA PRO A 413 -5.86 18.53 -9.26
C PRO A 413 -5.94 20.05 -9.55
N VAL A 414 -6.96 20.42 -10.31
CA VAL A 414 -7.18 21.78 -10.81
C VAL A 414 -7.90 22.63 -9.76
N THR A 415 -8.87 22.04 -9.05
CA THR A 415 -9.72 22.74 -8.07
C THR A 415 -9.06 22.84 -6.68
N GLY A 416 -9.41 23.88 -5.92
CA GLY A 416 -8.92 24.05 -4.55
C GLY A 416 -9.37 22.92 -3.61
N VAL A 417 -10.57 22.37 -3.83
CA VAL A 417 -11.13 21.26 -3.04
C VAL A 417 -10.44 19.94 -3.41
N GLY A 418 -10.21 19.67 -4.71
CA GLY A 418 -9.46 18.50 -5.16
C GLY A 418 -8.02 18.51 -4.65
N ARG A 419 -7.36 19.67 -4.64
CA ARG A 419 -6.01 19.84 -4.03
C ARG A 419 -5.99 19.47 -2.55
N LEU A 420 -7.00 19.86 -1.78
CA LEU A 420 -7.08 19.52 -0.36
C LEU A 420 -7.16 18.00 -0.15
N PHE A 421 -8.02 17.30 -0.91
CA PHE A 421 -8.16 15.85 -0.80
C PHE A 421 -6.89 15.10 -1.24
N CYS A 422 -6.26 15.54 -2.33
CA CYS A 422 -5.03 14.91 -2.84
C CYS A 422 -3.84 15.16 -1.92
N LEU A 423 -3.68 16.37 -1.35
CA LEU A 423 -2.66 16.66 -0.34
C LEU A 423 -2.87 15.83 0.94
N SER A 424 -4.13 15.64 1.35
CA SER A 424 -4.45 14.78 2.49
C SER A 424 -4.03 13.33 2.25
N ALA A 425 -4.29 12.81 1.05
CA ALA A 425 -3.86 11.46 0.67
C ALA A 425 -2.33 11.34 0.61
N LEU A 426 -1.63 12.36 0.09
CA LEU A 426 -0.17 12.40 0.00
C LEU A 426 0.52 12.36 1.37
N VAL A 427 -0.07 12.95 2.41
CA VAL A 427 0.48 12.93 3.77
C VAL A 427 0.06 11.69 4.54
N LEU A 428 -1.24 11.38 4.53
CA LEU A 428 -1.81 10.32 5.35
C LEU A 428 -1.51 8.92 4.80
N GLY A 429 -1.42 8.76 3.48
CA GLY A 429 -1.13 7.48 2.82
C GLY A 429 0.22 6.89 3.22
N PRO A 430 1.35 7.57 2.95
CA PRO A 430 2.68 7.09 3.32
C PRO A 430 2.83 6.86 4.83
N LEU A 431 2.26 7.73 5.67
CA LEU A 431 2.26 7.58 7.13
C LEU A 431 1.59 6.26 7.56
N MET A 432 0.44 5.94 6.98
CA MET A 432 -0.29 4.70 7.27
C MET A 432 0.44 3.48 6.73
N ILE A 433 1.03 3.55 5.52
CA ILE A 433 1.84 2.47 4.95
C ILE A 433 3.06 2.19 5.84
N ALA A 434 3.74 3.21 6.35
CA ALA A 434 4.89 3.04 7.24
C ALA A 434 4.49 2.35 8.56
N LEU A 435 3.37 2.76 9.18
CA LEU A 435 2.81 2.12 10.37
C LEU A 435 2.46 0.65 10.14
N ILE A 436 1.79 0.35 9.03
CA ILE A 436 1.40 -1.01 8.65
C ILE A 436 2.66 -1.86 8.38
N THR A 437 3.62 -1.33 7.64
CA THR A 437 4.89 -2.01 7.32
C THR A 437 5.67 -2.33 8.58
N GLY A 438 5.74 -1.42 9.56
CA GLY A 438 6.37 -1.67 10.86
C GLY A 438 5.71 -2.81 11.64
N LEU A 439 4.38 -2.92 11.58
CA LEU A 439 3.63 -4.03 12.20
C LEU A 439 3.81 -5.36 11.46
N PHE A 440 3.92 -5.34 10.12
CA PHE A 440 4.21 -6.55 9.35
C PHE A 440 5.65 -7.00 9.51
N ALA A 441 6.61 -6.08 9.54
CA ALA A 441 8.01 -6.39 9.79
C ALA A 441 8.18 -7.07 11.16
N SER A 442 7.53 -6.57 12.21
CA SER A 442 7.57 -7.23 13.52
C SER A 442 6.92 -8.61 13.51
N SER A 443 5.84 -8.81 12.75
CA SER A 443 5.23 -10.15 12.57
C SER A 443 6.08 -11.10 11.73
N PHE A 444 6.78 -10.61 10.71
CA PHE A 444 7.66 -11.42 9.85
C PHE A 444 8.92 -11.85 10.59
N ILE A 445 9.47 -10.96 11.43
CA ILE A 445 10.59 -11.29 12.32
C ILE A 445 10.21 -12.49 13.20
N ILE A 446 9.00 -12.51 13.77
CA ILE A 446 8.53 -13.65 14.58
C ILE A 446 8.40 -14.93 13.74
N HIS A 447 7.85 -14.85 12.53
CA HIS A 447 7.66 -16.05 11.70
C HIS A 447 8.96 -16.62 11.12
N PHE A 448 9.97 -15.77 10.87
CA PHE A 448 11.32 -16.22 10.53
C PHE A 448 12.05 -16.85 11.73
N MET A 449 11.74 -16.39 12.94
CA MET A 449 12.26 -16.98 14.18
C MET A 449 11.62 -18.34 14.50
N GLU A 450 10.39 -18.60 14.06
CA GLU A 450 9.69 -19.89 14.19
C GLU A 450 10.20 -21.00 13.25
N ALA A 451 11.04 -20.69 12.26
CA ALA A 451 11.44 -21.63 11.20
C ALA A 451 12.37 -22.78 11.64
N GLY A 452 12.67 -22.91 12.94
CA GLY A 452 13.55 -23.95 13.48
C GLY A 452 12.87 -25.26 13.88
N MET A 453 11.59 -25.26 14.27
CA MET A 453 10.93 -26.47 14.80
C MET A 453 10.07 -27.20 13.74
N PRO A 454 10.18 -28.54 13.64
CA PRO A 454 9.23 -29.36 12.90
C PRO A 454 7.79 -29.23 13.43
N LYS A 455 6.82 -28.89 12.57
CA LYS A 455 5.41 -28.66 12.96
C LYS A 455 4.62 -29.92 13.37
N GLN A 456 5.25 -31.10 13.32
CA GLN A 456 4.63 -32.39 13.64
C GLN A 456 5.40 -33.16 14.71
N LEU A 457 6.17 -32.46 15.55
CA LEU A 457 6.95 -33.09 16.60
C LEU A 457 6.04 -33.78 17.63
N SER A 458 6.22 -35.06 17.87
CA SER A 458 5.60 -35.82 18.97
C SER A 458 6.69 -36.60 19.70
N ASP A 459 6.40 -37.05 20.92
CA ASP A 459 7.29 -37.92 21.70
C ASP A 459 8.65 -37.23 21.99
N HIS A 460 8.56 -35.96 22.40
CA HIS A 460 9.68 -35.07 22.67
C HIS A 460 9.62 -34.46 24.07
N PHE A 461 10.78 -34.06 24.59
CA PHE A 461 10.86 -33.29 25.84
C PHE A 461 10.78 -31.79 25.55
N VAL A 462 10.17 -31.04 26.45
CA VAL A 462 10.17 -29.58 26.41
C VAL A 462 10.88 -29.04 27.65
N ILE A 463 11.87 -28.17 27.46
CA ILE A 463 12.54 -27.44 28.54
C ILE A 463 12.07 -25.98 28.48
N ALA A 464 11.28 -25.55 29.45
CA ALA A 464 10.91 -24.16 29.63
C ALA A 464 12.00 -23.44 30.43
N ASN A 465 12.47 -22.35 29.83
CA ASN A 465 13.54 -21.47 30.26
C ASN A 465 14.96 -22.00 30.03
N TRP A 466 15.86 -21.14 29.55
CA TRP A 466 17.25 -21.48 29.25
C TRP A 466 18.20 -20.90 30.29
N ASN A 467 19.09 -21.74 30.81
CA ASN A 467 20.18 -21.36 31.70
C ASN A 467 21.27 -22.46 31.67
N SER A 468 22.31 -22.34 32.48
CA SER A 468 23.39 -23.35 32.55
C SER A 468 22.90 -24.74 32.99
N ARG A 469 21.80 -24.83 33.73
CA ARG A 469 21.18 -26.11 34.12
C ARG A 469 20.41 -26.75 32.97
N ALA A 470 19.79 -25.95 32.10
CA ALA A 470 19.12 -26.48 30.91
C ALA A 470 20.11 -27.27 30.03
N LEU A 471 21.32 -26.74 29.86
CA LEU A 471 22.41 -27.46 29.18
C LEU A 471 22.75 -28.77 29.88
N ALA A 472 22.94 -28.75 31.20
CA ALA A 472 23.24 -29.96 31.97
C ALA A 472 22.11 -31.00 31.88
N VAL A 473 20.84 -30.58 31.89
CA VAL A 473 19.69 -31.47 31.71
C VAL A 473 19.71 -32.11 30.33
N ILE A 474 20.00 -31.34 29.27
CA ILE A 474 20.12 -31.87 27.91
C ILE A 474 21.23 -32.91 27.82
N GLU A 475 22.40 -32.64 28.39
CA GLU A 475 23.53 -33.58 28.40
C GLU A 475 23.18 -34.89 29.10
N GLN A 476 22.41 -34.83 30.19
CA GLN A 476 21.95 -36.01 30.93
C GLN A 476 20.90 -36.81 30.16
N LEU A 477 19.91 -36.12 29.55
CA LEU A 477 18.86 -36.76 28.75
C LEU A 477 19.39 -37.36 27.44
N ARG A 478 20.55 -36.91 26.95
CA ARG A 478 21.23 -37.43 25.75
C ARG A 478 22.31 -38.48 26.07
N SER A 479 22.37 -38.99 27.30
CA SER A 479 23.29 -40.09 27.64
C SER A 479 23.09 -41.27 26.68
N PRO A 480 24.16 -41.94 26.19
CA PRO A 480 24.08 -43.03 25.19
C PRO A 480 23.21 -44.23 25.58
N ILE A 481 22.82 -44.33 26.85
CA ILE A 481 22.05 -45.42 27.46
C ILE A 481 20.55 -45.16 27.34
N LEU A 482 20.15 -43.91 27.14
CA LEU A 482 18.76 -43.50 26.94
C LEU A 482 18.44 -43.46 25.43
N GLU A 483 17.22 -43.85 25.06
CA GLU A 483 16.75 -43.65 23.68
C GLU A 483 16.81 -42.15 23.33
N HIS A 484 17.33 -41.83 22.14
CA HIS A 484 17.49 -40.45 21.70
C HIS A 484 16.13 -39.75 21.56
N SER A 485 15.75 -38.94 22.54
CA SER A 485 14.53 -38.14 22.49
C SER A 485 14.79 -36.74 21.94
N VAL A 486 13.85 -36.24 21.14
CA VAL A 486 13.89 -34.86 20.66
C VAL A 486 13.67 -33.90 21.83
N ILE A 487 14.37 -32.76 21.85
CA ILE A 487 14.25 -31.76 22.91
C ILE A 487 13.91 -30.40 22.29
N ALA A 488 12.85 -29.76 22.76
CA ALA A 488 12.50 -28.39 22.46
C ALA A 488 12.78 -27.48 23.66
N VAL A 489 13.44 -26.34 23.45
CA VAL A 489 13.78 -25.38 24.51
C VAL A 489 13.02 -24.08 24.27
N VAL A 490 12.20 -23.66 25.20
CA VAL A 490 11.43 -22.40 25.12
C VAL A 490 12.05 -21.35 26.02
N SER A 491 12.47 -20.20 25.48
CA SER A 491 13.04 -19.13 26.30
C SER A 491 12.87 -17.74 25.66
N ASP A 492 12.70 -16.73 26.50
CA ASP A 492 12.60 -15.31 26.13
C ASP A 492 13.90 -14.53 26.37
N ASP A 493 15.03 -15.21 26.59
CA ASP A 493 16.23 -14.53 27.01
C ASP A 493 16.84 -13.65 25.90
N PRO A 494 16.86 -12.30 26.07
CA PRO A 494 17.38 -11.40 25.06
C PRO A 494 18.90 -11.53 24.90
N GLY A 495 19.60 -12.15 25.86
CA GLY A 495 21.03 -12.45 25.76
C GLY A 495 21.36 -13.65 24.88
N ILE A 496 20.36 -14.43 24.45
CA ILE A 496 20.56 -15.61 23.61
C ILE A 496 20.36 -15.23 22.15
N ASP A 497 21.42 -15.33 21.36
CA ASP A 497 21.27 -15.47 19.91
C ASP A 497 20.89 -16.92 19.59
N PHE A 498 19.57 -17.17 19.50
CA PHE A 498 19.04 -18.49 19.19
C PHE A 498 19.52 -19.03 17.84
N LYS A 499 19.93 -18.17 16.91
CA LYS A 499 20.46 -18.58 15.61
C LYS A 499 21.88 -19.12 15.75
N GLU A 500 22.71 -18.44 16.53
CA GLU A 500 24.06 -18.91 16.83
C GLU A 500 24.02 -20.19 17.67
N LEU A 501 23.14 -20.25 18.67
CA LEU A 501 22.96 -21.41 19.52
C LEU A 501 22.48 -22.62 18.70
N ASN A 502 21.42 -22.46 17.89
CA ASN A 502 20.99 -23.50 16.95
C ASN A 502 22.13 -23.95 16.03
N ARG A 503 22.94 -23.02 15.50
CA ARG A 503 24.09 -23.35 14.65
C ARG A 503 25.17 -24.13 15.40
N GLN A 504 25.46 -23.78 16.65
CA GLN A 504 26.43 -24.49 17.48
C GLN A 504 25.97 -25.92 17.78
N PHE A 505 24.71 -26.09 18.17
CA PHE A 505 24.14 -27.42 18.41
C PHE A 505 24.03 -28.25 17.12
N GLN A 506 23.69 -27.61 15.98
CA GLN A 506 23.75 -28.26 14.66
C GLN A 506 25.17 -28.67 14.25
N LYS A 507 26.21 -27.93 14.63
CA LYS A 507 27.61 -28.32 14.39
C LYS A 507 28.05 -29.47 15.30
N ARG A 508 27.54 -29.52 16.53
CA ARG A 508 27.76 -30.61 17.50
C ARG A 508 26.86 -31.83 17.23
N ARG A 509 26.28 -31.94 16.04
CA ARG A 509 25.47 -33.10 15.62
C ARG A 509 26.19 -34.44 15.84
N SER A 510 27.48 -34.49 15.54
CA SER A 510 28.33 -35.67 15.77
C SER A 510 28.51 -36.07 17.24
N GLU A 511 28.12 -35.22 18.20
CA GLU A 511 28.23 -35.43 19.65
C GLU A 511 26.88 -35.77 20.31
N GLY A 512 25.84 -36.10 19.54
CA GLY A 512 24.53 -36.53 20.07
C GLY A 512 23.49 -35.40 20.22
N PHE A 513 23.76 -34.21 19.67
CA PHE A 513 22.88 -33.04 19.75
C PHE A 513 21.94 -32.87 18.52
N GLU A 514 21.66 -33.93 17.76
CA GLU A 514 21.01 -33.81 16.44
C GLU A 514 19.56 -33.30 16.44
N ASP A 515 18.87 -33.35 17.58
CA ASP A 515 17.45 -32.98 17.71
C ASP A 515 17.17 -32.10 18.95
N VAL A 516 18.02 -31.10 19.16
CA VAL A 516 17.71 -30.00 20.10
C VAL A 516 17.23 -28.78 19.31
N TYR A 517 16.00 -28.37 19.56
CA TYR A 517 15.33 -27.24 18.89
C TYR A 517 15.12 -26.10 19.87
N PHE A 518 15.49 -24.88 19.46
CA PHE A 518 15.25 -23.70 20.27
C PHE A 518 14.08 -22.86 19.76
N CYS A 519 13.23 -22.44 20.69
CA CYS A 519 11.94 -21.81 20.46
C CYS A 519 11.90 -20.47 21.21
N PRO A 520 12.13 -19.35 20.51
CA PRO A 520 12.09 -18.05 21.14
C PRO A 520 10.66 -17.72 21.59
N GLY A 521 10.49 -17.38 22.87
CA GLY A 521 9.21 -17.00 23.45
C GLY A 521 9.17 -17.10 24.97
N ASP A 522 8.34 -16.26 25.60
CA ASP A 522 8.09 -16.32 27.05
C ASP A 522 7.33 -17.61 27.39
N PRO A 523 7.88 -18.51 28.23
CA PRO A 523 7.16 -19.70 28.69
C PRO A 523 5.88 -19.36 29.48
N GLY A 524 5.78 -18.15 30.05
CA GLY A 524 4.57 -17.62 30.66
C GLY A 524 3.51 -17.15 29.66
N ALA A 525 3.71 -17.33 28.35
CA ALA A 525 2.76 -17.03 27.30
C ALA A 525 2.31 -18.31 26.57
N LYS A 526 0.98 -18.49 26.48
CA LYS A 526 0.34 -19.68 25.90
C LYS A 526 0.85 -20.04 24.50
N MET A 527 1.03 -19.05 23.62
CA MET A 527 1.47 -19.29 22.24
C MET A 527 2.89 -19.85 22.16
N SER A 528 3.79 -19.43 23.05
CA SER A 528 5.18 -19.91 23.07
C SER A 528 5.25 -21.42 23.35
N LEU A 529 4.42 -21.89 24.29
CA LEU A 529 4.34 -23.31 24.65
C LEU A 529 3.64 -24.13 23.56
N LEU A 530 2.58 -23.60 22.93
CA LEU A 530 1.94 -24.25 21.78
C LEU A 530 2.87 -24.34 20.56
N ASN A 531 3.68 -23.31 20.31
CA ASN A 531 4.73 -23.34 19.29
C ASN A 531 5.79 -24.41 19.57
N ALA A 532 5.95 -24.80 20.84
CA ALA A 532 6.80 -25.91 21.25
C ALA A 532 6.10 -27.29 21.27
N ASN A 533 4.85 -27.31 20.83
CA ASN A 533 3.99 -28.49 20.75
C ASN A 533 3.91 -29.29 22.07
N VAL A 534 3.80 -28.59 23.20
CA VAL A 534 3.71 -29.18 24.55
C VAL A 534 2.54 -30.18 24.71
N GLU A 535 1.54 -30.11 23.85
CA GLU A 535 0.37 -31.00 23.87
C GLU A 535 0.72 -32.44 23.49
N LYS A 536 1.85 -32.64 22.80
CA LYS A 536 2.34 -33.94 22.32
C LYS A 536 3.71 -34.30 22.88
N SER A 537 4.17 -33.59 23.90
CA SER A 537 5.45 -33.85 24.55
C SER A 537 5.33 -34.95 25.60
N ASP A 538 6.38 -35.76 25.76
CA ASP A 538 6.45 -36.80 26.79
C ASP A 538 6.60 -36.22 28.19
N ALA A 539 7.44 -35.18 28.34
CA ALA A 539 7.51 -34.44 29.58
C ALA A 539 8.01 -33.00 29.38
N ILE A 540 7.63 -32.14 30.31
CA ILE A 540 7.94 -30.70 30.31
C ILE A 540 8.73 -30.37 31.57
N ILE A 541 9.95 -29.86 31.41
CA ILE A 541 10.83 -29.43 32.50
C ILE A 541 10.79 -27.91 32.57
N VAL A 542 10.28 -27.36 33.68
CA VAL A 542 10.24 -25.90 33.90
C VAL A 542 11.37 -25.52 34.86
N LEU A 543 12.38 -24.82 34.34
CA LEU A 543 13.54 -24.39 35.12
C LEU A 543 13.35 -22.98 35.67
N ALA A 544 13.75 -22.80 36.93
CA ALA A 544 13.68 -21.49 37.58
C ALA A 544 14.61 -20.49 36.89
N ASP A 545 14.12 -19.26 36.64
CA ASP A 545 14.90 -18.22 35.95
C ASP A 545 15.98 -17.62 36.85
N ASP A 546 17.23 -17.61 36.41
CA ASP A 546 18.33 -17.06 37.20
C ASP A 546 18.33 -15.52 37.22
N ARG A 547 17.62 -14.89 36.28
CA ARG A 547 17.64 -13.44 36.05
C ARG A 547 16.66 -12.68 36.94
N GLU A 548 15.57 -13.32 37.37
CA GLU A 548 14.53 -12.65 38.16
C GLU A 548 14.73 -12.84 39.67
N GLN A 549 14.60 -11.74 40.42
CA GLN A 549 14.65 -11.75 41.88
C GLN A 549 13.46 -12.55 42.48
N SER A 550 12.34 -12.64 41.73
CA SER A 550 11.18 -13.48 42.00
C SER A 550 11.04 -14.66 41.01
N SER A 551 12.17 -15.25 40.60
CA SER A 551 12.30 -16.45 39.73
C SER A 551 11.14 -17.47 39.77
N ASP A 552 10.63 -17.80 40.95
CA ASP A 552 9.55 -18.78 41.12
C ASP A 552 8.17 -18.28 40.65
N GLU A 553 7.93 -16.97 40.57
CA GLU A 553 6.66 -16.41 40.07
C GLU A 553 6.49 -16.70 38.58
N LYS A 554 7.55 -16.53 37.79
CA LYS A 554 7.56 -16.89 36.36
C LYS A 554 7.41 -18.40 36.16
N THR A 555 8.05 -19.19 37.01
CA THR A 555 7.87 -20.65 37.05
C THR A 555 6.40 -21.01 37.32
N LEU A 556 5.79 -20.47 38.38
CA LEU A 556 4.39 -20.74 38.71
C LEU A 556 3.44 -20.26 37.61
N ARG A 557 3.71 -19.09 37.01
CA ARG A 557 2.94 -18.57 35.86
C ARG A 557 2.99 -19.54 34.68
N THR A 558 4.17 -20.08 34.36
CA THR A 558 4.33 -21.09 33.31
C THR A 558 3.50 -22.34 33.61
N VAL A 559 3.51 -22.81 34.86
CA VAL A 559 2.68 -23.95 35.30
C VAL A 559 1.18 -23.66 35.16
N PHE A 560 0.72 -22.44 35.47
CA PHE A 560 -0.67 -22.05 35.25
C PHE A 560 -1.06 -22.07 33.78
N VAL A 561 -0.18 -21.60 32.89
CA VAL A 561 -0.43 -21.63 31.44
C VAL A 561 -0.45 -23.05 30.91
N LEU A 562 0.44 -23.92 31.38
CA LEU A 562 0.42 -25.35 31.03
C LEU A 562 -0.86 -26.03 31.50
N LYS A 563 -1.33 -25.70 32.70
CA LYS A 563 -2.62 -26.17 33.21
C LYS A 563 -3.78 -25.72 32.31
N GLU A 564 -3.79 -24.44 31.93
CA GLU A 564 -4.81 -23.89 31.01
C GLU A 564 -4.77 -24.58 29.63
N ILE A 565 -3.59 -24.85 29.08
CA ILE A 565 -3.43 -25.59 27.81
C ILE A 565 -3.96 -27.02 27.94
N ALA A 566 -3.67 -27.68 29.06
CA ALA A 566 -4.12 -29.03 29.33
C ALA A 566 -5.66 -29.12 29.44
N GLU A 567 -6.28 -28.17 30.16
CA GLU A 567 -7.73 -28.08 30.32
C GLU A 567 -8.45 -27.70 29.01
N ASP A 568 -7.94 -26.74 28.25
CA ASP A 568 -8.57 -26.28 27.01
C ASP A 568 -8.57 -27.33 25.89
N ASN A 569 -7.54 -28.18 25.87
CA ASN A 569 -7.36 -29.18 24.81
C ASN A 569 -7.66 -30.61 25.26
N ASP A 570 -8.11 -30.79 26.51
CA ASP A 570 -8.44 -32.10 27.10
C ASP A 570 -7.26 -33.11 27.00
N VAL A 571 -6.06 -32.65 27.37
CA VAL A 571 -4.83 -33.45 27.38
C VAL A 571 -4.24 -33.52 28.78
N GLU A 572 -3.63 -34.65 29.12
CA GLU A 572 -2.83 -34.80 30.35
C GLU A 572 -1.38 -34.44 30.04
N LEU A 573 -0.76 -33.58 30.88
CA LEU A 573 0.65 -33.19 30.73
C LEU A 573 1.48 -33.71 31.89
N ASP A 574 2.69 -34.19 31.59
CA ASP A 574 3.69 -34.56 32.59
C ASP A 574 4.72 -33.44 32.75
N VAL A 575 4.68 -32.74 33.89
CA VAL A 575 5.45 -31.52 34.14
C VAL A 575 6.31 -31.68 35.39
N VAL A 576 7.60 -31.38 35.27
CA VAL A 576 8.57 -31.34 36.36
C VAL A 576 9.08 -29.91 36.54
N VAL A 577 8.96 -29.38 37.74
CA VAL A 577 9.21 -27.95 38.00
C VAL A 577 10.34 -27.75 38.99
N GLU A 578 11.31 -26.88 38.68
CA GLU A 578 12.30 -26.43 39.64
C GLU A 578 11.77 -25.22 40.44
N LEU A 579 11.87 -25.28 41.77
CA LEU A 579 11.60 -24.15 42.66
C LEU A 579 12.84 -23.78 43.48
N ARG A 580 13.12 -22.48 43.61
CA ARG A 580 14.21 -21.97 44.43
C ARG A 580 13.76 -21.70 45.86
N ASN A 581 12.59 -21.08 46.03
CA ASN A 581 12.08 -20.66 47.32
C ASN A 581 11.10 -21.70 47.91
N VAL A 582 11.44 -22.17 49.11
CA VAL A 582 10.63 -23.13 49.87
C VAL A 582 9.25 -22.58 50.21
N ALA A 583 9.08 -21.26 50.29
CA ALA A 583 7.78 -20.62 50.55
C ALA A 583 6.72 -21.00 49.49
N ASN A 584 7.14 -21.22 48.24
CA ASN A 584 6.26 -21.51 47.11
C ASN A 584 5.85 -22.99 47.01
N VAL A 585 6.46 -23.86 47.83
CA VAL A 585 6.13 -25.30 47.89
C VAL A 585 4.65 -25.53 48.21
N LYS A 586 4.06 -24.70 49.09
CA LYS A 586 2.63 -24.83 49.43
C LYS A 586 1.74 -24.56 48.22
N VAL A 587 2.06 -23.54 47.43
CA VAL A 587 1.29 -23.12 46.25
C VAL A 587 1.33 -24.22 45.18
N ILE A 588 2.52 -24.71 44.82
CA ILE A 588 2.64 -25.76 43.81
C ILE A 588 2.03 -27.09 44.27
N THR A 589 2.08 -27.39 45.58
CA THR A 589 1.45 -28.59 46.14
C THR A 589 -0.07 -28.56 46.01
N GLU A 590 -0.67 -27.37 46.13
CA GLU A 590 -2.09 -27.17 45.88
C GLU A 590 -2.42 -27.24 44.39
N LEU A 591 -1.62 -26.60 43.53
CA LEU A 591 -1.78 -26.67 42.08
C LEU A 591 -1.75 -28.12 41.58
N ARG A 592 -0.81 -28.92 42.07
CA ARG A 592 -0.68 -30.36 41.81
C ARG A 592 -1.95 -31.17 42.17
N ARG A 593 -2.87 -30.66 42.99
CA ARG A 593 -4.15 -31.34 43.28
C ARG A 593 -5.12 -31.29 42.09
N SER A 594 -4.98 -30.27 41.26
CA SER A 594 -5.97 -29.87 40.25
C SER A 594 -5.37 -29.82 38.84
N PHE A 595 -4.14 -30.29 38.67
CA PHE A 595 -3.44 -30.25 37.39
C PHE A 595 -3.85 -31.48 36.55
N PRO A 596 -4.27 -31.32 35.27
CA PRO A 596 -4.55 -32.45 34.38
C PRO A 596 -3.24 -33.15 33.97
N GLY A 597 -3.01 -34.35 34.49
CA GLY A 597 -1.75 -35.11 34.33
C GLY A 597 -0.86 -35.11 35.57
N THR A 598 0.45 -35.27 35.38
CA THR A 598 1.42 -35.29 36.49
C THR A 598 2.10 -33.94 36.64
N LEU A 599 2.02 -33.35 37.83
CA LEU A 599 2.86 -32.20 38.19
C LEU A 599 3.79 -32.61 39.34
N ASP A 600 5.09 -32.68 39.08
CA ASP A 600 6.12 -32.89 40.10
C ASP A 600 7.03 -31.68 40.23
N PHE A 601 7.74 -31.58 41.35
CA PHE A 601 8.62 -30.44 41.58
C PHE A 601 9.84 -30.78 42.43
N VAL A 602 10.92 -30.06 42.15
CA VAL A 602 12.19 -30.13 42.86
C VAL A 602 12.47 -28.78 43.52
N ALA A 603 12.39 -28.74 44.85
CA ALA A 603 12.79 -27.56 45.62
C ALA A 603 14.31 -27.62 45.89
N SER A 604 15.09 -26.99 45.01
CA SER A 604 16.57 -27.10 44.96
C SER A 604 17.28 -26.70 46.25
N SER A 605 16.71 -25.79 47.04
CA SER A 605 17.25 -25.39 48.36
C SER A 605 17.02 -26.45 49.44
N ASN A 606 15.85 -27.08 49.44
CA ASN A 606 15.50 -28.14 50.40
C ASN A 606 16.30 -29.41 50.17
N ILE A 607 16.34 -29.92 48.93
CA ILE A 607 17.05 -31.18 48.63
C ILE A 607 18.53 -31.04 48.95
N ARG A 608 19.15 -29.91 48.58
CA ARG A 608 20.57 -29.64 48.88
C ARG A 608 20.85 -29.68 50.38
N THR A 609 19.98 -29.07 51.18
CA THR A 609 20.10 -29.07 52.64
C THR A 609 19.97 -30.49 53.22
N MET A 610 19.02 -31.28 52.71
CA MET A 610 18.83 -32.68 53.12
C MET A 610 20.02 -33.56 52.73
N LEU A 611 20.56 -33.40 51.51
CA LEU A 611 21.76 -34.13 51.05
C LEU A 611 23.00 -33.79 51.88
N LEU A 612 23.21 -32.50 52.20
CA LEU A 612 24.31 -32.08 53.08
C LEU A 612 24.20 -32.73 54.46
N ALA A 613 23.00 -32.76 55.06
CA ALA A 613 22.78 -33.43 56.33
C ALA A 613 23.05 -34.94 56.23
N GLN A 614 22.63 -35.60 55.15
CA GLN A 614 22.91 -37.03 54.95
C GLN A 614 24.40 -37.33 54.74
N CYS A 615 25.11 -36.49 53.99
CA CYS A 615 26.56 -36.63 53.79
C CYS A 615 27.35 -36.32 55.07
N ALA A 616 26.84 -35.46 55.94
CA ALA A 616 27.42 -35.21 57.26
C ALA A 616 27.25 -36.43 58.20
N LEU A 617 26.10 -37.13 58.09
CA LEU A 617 25.85 -38.37 58.84
C LEU A 617 26.63 -39.56 58.29
N ASN A 618 26.78 -39.65 56.97
CA ASN A 618 27.42 -40.76 56.28
C ASN A 618 28.47 -40.23 55.30
N ARG A 619 29.75 -40.31 55.71
CA ARG A 619 30.87 -39.84 54.87
C ARG A 619 30.94 -40.63 53.56
N GLY A 620 31.20 -39.94 52.45
CA GLY A 620 31.29 -40.54 51.11
C GLY A 620 29.93 -40.73 50.40
N LEU A 621 28.80 -40.46 51.07
CA LEU A 621 27.49 -40.65 50.46
C LEU A 621 27.21 -39.69 49.27
N SER A 622 27.94 -38.58 49.19
CA SER A 622 27.91 -37.68 48.03
C SER A 622 28.30 -38.36 46.72
N ASP A 623 29.25 -39.30 46.76
CA ASP A 623 29.68 -40.04 45.57
C ASP A 623 28.61 -41.03 45.13
N VAL A 624 27.94 -41.68 46.09
CA VAL A 624 26.81 -42.59 45.82
C VAL A 624 25.66 -41.83 45.17
N TYR A 625 25.29 -40.66 45.70
CA TYR A 625 24.25 -39.83 45.08
C TYR A 625 24.63 -39.37 43.68
N ARG A 626 25.90 -39.03 43.43
CA ARG A 626 26.37 -38.66 42.09
C ARG A 626 26.23 -39.81 41.11
N GLN A 627 26.65 -41.03 41.50
CA GLN A 627 26.54 -42.22 40.64
C GLN A 627 25.07 -42.58 40.35
N LEU A 628 24.17 -42.49 41.33
CA LEU A 628 22.75 -42.80 41.14
C LEU A 628 21.99 -41.78 40.26
N LEU A 629 22.51 -40.56 40.09
CA LEU A 629 21.86 -39.48 39.35
C LEU A 629 22.52 -39.19 37.99
N THR A 630 23.64 -39.85 37.67
CA THR A 630 24.39 -39.65 36.43
C THR A 630 24.33 -40.94 35.62
N PRO A 631 23.57 -41.02 34.52
CA PRO A 631 23.47 -42.22 33.72
C PRO A 631 24.78 -42.47 32.96
N THR A 632 25.53 -43.49 33.37
CA THR A 632 26.79 -43.94 32.75
C THR A 632 26.80 -45.46 32.63
N GLY A 633 27.57 -46.02 31.69
CA GLY A 633 27.47 -47.45 31.35
C GLY A 633 27.96 -48.38 32.46
N ASP A 634 28.57 -47.84 33.51
CA ASP A 634 29.12 -48.52 34.67
C ASP A 634 28.44 -48.12 35.99
N THR A 635 27.33 -47.38 35.94
CA THR A 635 26.53 -47.00 37.12
C THR A 635 25.18 -47.69 37.15
N CYS A 636 24.55 -47.71 38.33
CA CYS A 636 23.15 -48.07 38.45
C CYS A 636 22.28 -46.82 38.62
N GLU A 637 21.09 -46.85 38.06
CA GLU A 637 20.10 -45.79 38.14
C GLU A 637 18.85 -46.25 38.89
N LEU A 638 17.98 -45.29 39.22
CA LEU A 638 16.69 -45.55 39.84
C LEU A 638 15.61 -45.72 38.79
N TYR A 639 14.95 -46.87 38.81
CA TYR A 639 13.84 -47.19 37.90
C TYR A 639 12.57 -47.54 38.65
N THR A 640 11.43 -47.32 37.98
CA THR A 640 10.12 -47.76 38.45
C THR A 640 9.56 -48.77 37.46
N VAL A 641 9.24 -49.97 37.95
CA VAL A 641 8.73 -51.07 37.13
C VAL A 641 7.43 -51.60 37.71
N LYS A 642 6.41 -51.80 36.87
CA LYS A 642 5.14 -52.39 37.31
C LYS A 642 5.37 -53.83 37.79
N ILE A 643 4.84 -54.19 38.96
CA ILE A 643 4.96 -55.56 39.46
C ILE A 643 4.04 -56.51 38.67
N PRO A 644 4.38 -57.81 38.57
CA PRO A 644 3.47 -58.81 38.03
C PRO A 644 2.20 -58.92 38.88
N ASP A 645 1.03 -59.01 38.25
CA ASP A 645 -0.24 -59.15 38.96
C ASP A 645 -0.28 -60.40 39.86
N SER A 646 0.50 -61.43 39.52
CA SER A 646 0.60 -62.72 40.23
C SER A 646 1.25 -62.66 41.62
N VAL A 647 1.91 -61.55 41.97
CA VAL A 647 2.57 -61.37 43.28
C VAL A 647 1.77 -60.48 44.24
N THR A 648 0.56 -60.08 43.84
CA THR A 648 -0.39 -59.35 44.68
C THR A 648 -0.64 -60.10 45.99
N GLY A 649 -0.60 -59.39 47.12
CA GLY A 649 -0.75 -59.95 48.46
C GLY A 649 0.54 -60.45 49.12
N ALA A 650 1.64 -60.60 48.37
CA ALA A 650 2.95 -60.87 48.98
C ALA A 650 3.46 -59.66 49.77
N SER A 651 4.25 -59.90 50.81
CA SER A 651 4.91 -58.80 51.52
C SER A 651 6.11 -58.27 50.73
N PHE A 652 6.33 -56.95 50.77
CA PHE A 652 7.46 -56.30 50.12
C PHE A 652 8.79 -56.98 50.48
N ARG A 653 8.97 -57.34 51.75
CA ARG A 653 10.21 -57.96 52.23
C ARG A 653 10.46 -59.31 51.57
N LYS A 654 9.44 -60.17 51.43
CA LYS A 654 9.57 -61.47 50.75
C LYS A 654 9.84 -61.27 49.27
N TYR A 655 9.10 -60.36 48.65
CA TYR A 655 9.25 -60.08 47.23
C TYR A 655 10.63 -59.49 46.90
N ARG A 656 11.16 -58.60 47.74
CA ARG A 656 12.51 -58.06 47.61
C ARG A 656 13.57 -59.16 47.58
N VAL A 657 13.47 -60.14 48.48
CA VAL A 657 14.40 -61.29 48.52
C VAL A 657 14.28 -62.12 47.24
N ALA A 658 13.06 -62.38 46.78
CA ALA A 658 12.85 -63.11 45.53
C ALA A 658 13.47 -62.37 44.34
N CYS A 659 13.33 -61.04 44.24
CA CYS A 659 13.95 -60.27 43.15
C CYS A 659 15.49 -60.33 43.17
N THR A 660 16.11 -60.39 44.35
CA THR A 660 17.58 -60.51 44.47
C THR A 660 18.08 -61.93 44.20
N ASP A 661 17.23 -62.95 44.35
CA ASP A 661 17.58 -64.36 44.08
C ASP A 661 17.45 -64.72 42.58
N VAL A 662 16.69 -63.93 41.80
CA VAL A 662 16.59 -64.12 40.35
C VAL A 662 17.89 -63.65 39.70
N THR A 663 18.53 -64.57 38.98
CA THR A 663 19.68 -64.33 38.10
C THR A 663 19.25 -63.56 36.85
N THR A 664 18.75 -62.33 37.01
CA THR A 664 18.78 -61.38 35.90
C THR A 664 20.25 -61.07 35.60
N LYS A 665 20.61 -60.96 34.32
CA LYS A 665 22.00 -60.72 33.90
C LYS A 665 22.64 -59.50 34.59
N ASP A 666 21.82 -58.56 35.05
CA ASP A 666 22.25 -57.23 35.50
C ASP A 666 21.80 -56.85 36.93
N GLY A 667 21.21 -57.77 37.71
CA GLY A 667 20.93 -57.62 39.15
C GLY A 667 19.98 -56.45 39.52
N VAL A 668 18.72 -56.75 39.84
CA VAL A 668 17.73 -55.72 40.26
C VAL A 668 17.67 -55.63 41.78
N ILE A 669 17.83 -54.42 42.35
CA ILE A 669 17.78 -54.17 43.79
C ILE A 669 16.50 -53.39 44.16
N PRO A 670 15.45 -54.04 44.69
CA PRO A 670 14.24 -53.32 45.10
C PRO A 670 14.45 -52.54 46.40
N ILE A 671 14.20 -51.23 46.33
CA ILE A 671 14.35 -50.32 47.46
C ILE A 671 13.02 -49.79 47.99
N GLY A 672 11.94 -49.85 47.21
CA GLY A 672 10.63 -49.37 47.66
C GLY A 672 9.45 -49.79 46.80
N ILE A 673 8.27 -49.33 47.20
CA ILE A 673 7.00 -49.52 46.48
C ILE A 673 6.39 -48.15 46.17
N GLY A 674 5.94 -47.96 44.94
CA GLY A 674 5.07 -46.88 44.49
C GLY A 674 3.62 -47.37 44.38
N ARG A 675 2.68 -46.65 44.98
CA ARG A 675 1.24 -46.92 44.83
C ARG A 675 0.47 -45.68 44.42
N ARG A 676 -0.49 -45.82 43.51
CA ARG A 676 -1.41 -44.74 43.15
C ARG A 676 -2.48 -44.57 44.24
N VAL A 677 -2.39 -43.49 45.03
CA VAL A 677 -3.32 -43.13 46.10
C VAL A 677 -3.93 -41.76 45.77
N LYS A 678 -5.26 -41.71 45.58
CA LYS A 678 -6.00 -40.49 45.15
C LYS A 678 -5.38 -39.84 43.89
N GLY A 679 -5.11 -40.66 42.86
CA GLY A 679 -4.51 -40.21 41.61
C GLY A 679 -3.00 -39.94 41.65
N ARG A 680 -2.34 -40.06 42.82
CA ARG A 680 -0.90 -39.76 42.98
C ARG A 680 -0.09 -41.00 43.25
N ILE A 681 1.02 -41.19 42.55
CA ILE A 681 1.99 -42.22 42.93
C ILE A 681 2.72 -41.76 44.19
N GLN A 682 2.57 -42.51 45.26
CA GLN A 682 3.31 -42.33 46.51
C GLN A 682 4.36 -43.43 46.62
N PHE A 683 5.63 -43.04 46.70
CA PHE A 683 6.72 -43.98 46.95
C PHE A 683 6.99 -44.12 48.43
N LYS A 684 7.17 -45.36 48.88
CA LYS A 684 7.66 -45.68 50.22
C LYS A 684 8.91 -46.55 50.11
N ILE A 685 10.02 -46.02 50.60
CA ILE A 685 11.29 -46.73 50.69
C ILE A 685 11.22 -47.70 51.86
N ASN A 686 11.59 -48.96 51.60
CA ASN A 686 11.69 -50.05 52.57
C ASN A 686 10.53 -50.11 53.60
N PRO A 687 9.26 -50.26 53.16
CA PRO A 687 8.11 -50.23 54.06
C PRO A 687 8.17 -51.35 55.10
N LEU A 688 8.21 -50.95 56.38
CA LEU A 688 8.06 -51.86 57.53
C LEU A 688 6.62 -52.39 57.62
N PRO A 689 6.37 -53.56 58.23
CA PRO A 689 5.02 -54.09 58.44
C PRO A 689 4.11 -53.16 59.25
N MET A 690 4.68 -52.48 60.24
CA MET A 690 3.97 -51.59 61.16
C MET A 690 4.59 -50.21 61.13
N LEU A 691 3.73 -49.18 61.15
CA LEU A 691 4.12 -47.78 61.32
C LEU A 691 4.52 -47.50 62.79
N SER A 692 5.21 -46.39 63.04
CA SER A 692 5.62 -45.98 64.39
C SER A 692 4.46 -45.81 65.37
N ASN A 693 3.25 -45.54 64.87
CA ASN A 693 2.02 -45.45 65.65
C ASN A 693 1.29 -46.81 65.81
N LYS A 694 1.97 -47.93 65.54
CA LYS A 694 1.45 -49.31 65.61
C LYS A 694 0.28 -49.62 64.68
N LYS A 695 0.00 -48.78 63.68
CA LYS A 695 -0.94 -49.12 62.59
C LYS A 695 -0.22 -49.95 61.53
N GLU A 696 -0.96 -50.83 60.86
CA GLU A 696 -0.44 -51.58 59.73
C GLU A 696 -0.03 -50.61 58.61
N ASN A 697 1.15 -50.86 58.03
CA ASN A 697 1.63 -50.03 56.94
C ASN A 697 0.96 -50.48 55.64
N PRO A 698 0.18 -49.61 54.96
CA PRO A 698 -0.52 -50.00 53.74
C PRO A 698 0.43 -50.41 52.61
N PHE A 699 1.68 -49.95 52.64
CA PHE A 699 2.71 -50.31 51.65
C PHE A 699 3.47 -51.60 52.00
N HIS A 700 3.11 -52.31 53.07
CA HIS A 700 3.79 -53.55 53.45
C HIS A 700 3.47 -54.71 52.51
N THR A 701 2.23 -54.78 52.02
CA THR A 701 1.74 -55.80 51.09
C THR A 701 1.58 -55.21 49.70
N LEU A 702 1.95 -56.00 48.69
CA LEU A 702 1.83 -55.64 47.28
C LEU A 702 0.36 -55.65 46.85
N GLN A 703 -0.04 -54.65 46.09
CA GLN A 703 -1.37 -54.52 45.49
C GLN A 703 -1.25 -54.54 43.96
N LYS A 704 -2.37 -54.85 43.30
CA LYS A 704 -2.48 -54.74 41.85
C LYS A 704 -2.12 -53.32 41.41
N ASP A 705 -1.38 -53.20 40.31
CA ASP A 705 -0.87 -51.93 39.76
C ASP A 705 0.15 -51.17 40.63
N ASP A 706 0.67 -51.80 41.68
CA ASP A 706 1.85 -51.26 42.38
C ASP A 706 3.07 -51.22 41.45
N MET A 707 3.92 -50.23 41.68
CA MET A 707 5.24 -50.12 41.05
C MET A 707 6.32 -50.47 42.05
N LEU A 708 7.34 -51.19 41.60
CA LEU A 708 8.55 -51.44 42.36
C LEU A 708 9.55 -50.33 42.03
N LEU A 709 10.08 -49.67 43.06
CA LEU A 709 11.22 -48.76 42.93
C LEU A 709 12.49 -49.59 43.11
N VAL A 710 13.35 -49.59 42.11
CA VAL A 710 14.53 -50.45 42.03
C VAL A 710 15.78 -49.67 41.64
N ILE A 711 16.94 -50.21 42.01
CA ILE A 711 18.25 -49.82 41.47
C ILE A 711 18.69 -50.93 40.51
N ALA A 712 19.06 -50.58 39.28
CA ALA A 712 19.53 -51.51 38.24
C ALA A 712 20.45 -50.78 37.24
N TYR A 713 21.24 -51.51 36.45
CA TYR A 713 22.05 -50.95 35.36
C TYR A 713 21.23 -50.60 34.12
N ASP A 714 20.22 -51.42 33.81
CA ASP A 714 19.33 -51.22 32.67
C ASP A 714 17.87 -51.11 33.16
N PRO A 715 17.00 -50.37 32.44
CA PRO A 715 15.58 -50.25 32.80
C PRO A 715 14.89 -51.63 32.81
N PRO A 716 14.46 -52.15 33.99
CA PRO A 716 13.90 -53.49 34.07
C PRO A 716 12.46 -53.52 33.60
N LYS A 717 12.06 -54.61 32.93
CA LYS A 717 10.69 -54.84 32.49
C LYS A 717 9.96 -55.76 33.47
N THR A 718 8.63 -55.70 33.50
CA THR A 718 7.81 -56.55 34.39
C THR A 718 8.10 -58.05 34.23
N LYS A 719 8.44 -58.49 33.01
CA LYS A 719 8.82 -59.88 32.70
C LYS A 719 10.15 -60.31 33.32
N ASP A 720 11.01 -59.36 33.67
CA ASP A 720 12.33 -59.62 34.26
C ASP A 720 12.21 -59.82 35.80
N LEU A 721 11.02 -59.58 36.36
CA LEU A 721 10.72 -59.76 37.77
C LEU A 721 10.12 -61.15 38.06
N PRO A 722 10.37 -61.72 39.25
CA PRO A 722 9.80 -63.01 39.64
C PRO A 722 8.27 -62.97 39.67
N SER A 723 7.64 -63.89 38.95
CA SER A 723 6.18 -63.98 38.83
C SER A 723 5.53 -64.87 39.90
N SER A 724 6.31 -65.55 40.76
CA SER A 724 5.77 -66.41 41.81
C SER A 724 6.47 -66.20 43.15
N VAL A 725 5.76 -65.64 44.12
CA VAL A 725 6.19 -65.56 45.52
C VAL A 725 5.01 -65.98 46.39
N LYS A 726 5.18 -67.03 47.20
CA LYS A 726 4.08 -67.57 48.02
C LYS A 726 3.52 -66.47 48.95
N PRO A 727 2.19 -66.26 49.01
CA PRO A 727 1.57 -65.28 49.90
C PRO A 727 1.89 -65.60 51.36
N SER A 728 1.88 -64.57 52.19
CA SER A 728 2.02 -64.73 53.64
C SER A 728 0.78 -65.46 54.17
N VAL A 729 0.99 -66.59 54.86
CA VAL A 729 0.03 -67.12 55.83
C VAL A 729 0.04 -66.20 57.05
#